data_AF-A0A1Q9DSY0-F1
#
_entry.id   AF-A0A1Q9DSY0-F1
#
_cell.length_a   1.000
_cell.length_b   1.000
_cell.length_c   1.000
_cell.angle_alpha   90.00
_cell.angle_beta   90.00
_cell.angle_gamma   90.00
#
_symmetry.space_group_name_H-M   'P 1'
#
loop_
_entity.id
_entity.type
_entity.pdbx_description
1 polymer ?
#
loop_
_entity_poly.entity_id
_entity_poly.type
_entity_poly.pdbx_seq_one_letter_code
_entity_poly.pdbx_strand_id
1 'polypeptide(L)'
;MSQPMTVAGKVCVVTGGGSGIGAALCRRFAELGAKRVVVADLSEEAARAVSSSFNGIPVRCNVAQEMDVRRLISIAEAVAGPIDIFVANAGIPSNGGYEVPNDEWERIMQVNEGAQVPSEGQVVAQDLISQQPALVEVDSDSRLAGIDEEDVSSYKPATLGETLGEISLGIGASRATASRATGTASRSKPVLPLPKISESLSVRLQKRDVLGLDTSVLRGISLRRSLRGAGWMWWRHPLEREDKVLSALWNKSKLVDRIDMCLSHTWKTDGRVKVASLLFRNGAPHIFVWWWLGALLAVILYLSDALPMPGALSAGSPFVELDCPLGPWTVLFTMITTFLAFLVSPYIPGLCAQPDTCFMDAACINYASEAMRERAAYGVGGILSVSKEFCVLWSAPYFQRLWCVFELATYSKASSGKVRLEPFFHELATLGFMVCLYLGAWVFWMSIAFSDAPIAAYLPFLALLPCMLVLHLLRRRCVEIQDAVGKLKTFEFDSLECEREEEREFAQLAVERWFGSASDFTEHVRVSLHRTMEKQLQLLKVPTRYLVVAIAGPLAMSLDIWLGLYKASASSDLLMRYLAGQLIGCDLLWTLASLQLAVLLAKRFAQPCWPGPDILQTLALGAFCSGFFVLGAYIAFQVSSGSVAASVAWAVFAFGMVQLLDCLPFNRSKTGGEE
;
A
#
# COMPACT_ATOMS: atom_id res chain seq x y z
N MET A 1 4.54 -19.88 34.88
CA MET A 1 5.23 -19.53 36.14
C MET A 1 6.59 -18.98 35.76
N SER A 2 6.82 -17.69 35.97
CA SER A 2 8.12 -17.04 35.78
C SER A 2 9.00 -17.24 37.01
N GLN A 3 10.28 -17.52 36.81
CA GLN A 3 11.27 -17.61 37.88
C GLN A 3 11.59 -16.19 38.40
N PRO A 4 11.55 -15.93 39.72
CA PRO A 4 11.90 -14.63 40.28
C PRO A 4 13.41 -14.33 40.08
N MET A 5 13.73 -13.10 39.68
CA MET A 5 15.10 -12.64 39.49
C MET A 5 15.84 -12.61 40.83
N THR A 6 17.04 -13.19 40.89
CA THR A 6 17.89 -13.21 42.09
C THR A 6 18.82 -11.99 42.12
N VAL A 7 18.65 -11.12 43.12
CA VAL A 7 19.46 -9.91 43.33
C VAL A 7 20.82 -10.20 44.00
N ALA A 8 20.92 -11.32 44.72
CA ALA A 8 22.13 -11.68 45.45
C ALA A 8 23.35 -11.79 44.51
N GLY A 9 24.44 -11.11 44.86
CA GLY A 9 25.68 -11.11 44.10
C GLY A 9 25.71 -10.19 42.86
N LYS A 10 24.67 -9.38 42.63
CA LYS A 10 24.52 -8.52 41.45
C LYS A 10 24.97 -7.07 41.69
N VAL A 11 25.44 -6.39 40.65
CA VAL A 11 25.70 -4.93 40.66
C VAL A 11 24.45 -4.20 40.20
N CYS A 12 23.87 -3.37 41.08
CA CYS A 12 22.64 -2.63 40.83
C CYS A 12 22.91 -1.13 40.75
N VAL A 13 22.39 -0.45 39.72
CA VAL A 13 22.40 1.02 39.59
C VAL A 13 20.97 1.53 39.67
N VAL A 14 20.71 2.55 40.50
CA VAL A 14 19.38 3.16 40.64
C VAL A 14 19.49 4.68 40.48
N THR A 15 18.76 5.24 39.51
CA THR A 15 18.65 6.70 39.32
C THR A 15 17.52 7.30 40.17
N GLY A 16 17.68 8.51 40.68
CA GLY A 16 16.76 9.07 41.68
C GLY A 16 16.85 8.32 43.02
N GLY A 17 18.01 7.74 43.32
CA GLY A 17 18.24 6.89 44.48
C GLY A 17 18.42 7.64 45.80
N GLY A 18 18.51 8.97 45.78
CA GLY A 18 18.73 9.81 46.95
C GLY A 18 17.50 10.01 47.84
N SER A 19 16.30 9.63 47.36
CA SER A 19 15.05 9.82 48.11
C SER A 19 13.94 8.84 47.70
N GLY A 20 12.82 8.84 48.43
CA GLY A 20 11.59 8.15 48.06
C GLY A 20 11.74 6.66 47.71
N ILE A 21 11.12 6.26 46.60
CA ILE A 21 11.11 4.89 46.08
C ILE A 21 12.53 4.43 45.71
N GLY A 22 13.32 5.29 45.06
CA GLY A 22 14.69 4.98 44.67
C GLY A 22 15.57 4.64 45.88
N ALA A 23 15.47 5.41 46.97
CA ALA A 23 16.20 5.12 48.21
C ALA A 23 15.75 3.79 48.85
N ALA A 24 14.45 3.49 48.83
CA ALA A 24 13.92 2.22 49.32
C ALA A 24 14.44 1.03 48.50
N LEU A 25 14.46 1.14 47.17
CA LEU A 25 15.04 0.13 46.28
C LEU A 25 16.52 -0.10 46.54
N CYS A 26 17.29 0.98 46.74
CA CYS A 26 18.72 0.87 47.05
C CYS A 26 18.96 0.08 48.34
N ARG A 27 18.24 0.41 49.41
CA ARG A 27 18.32 -0.32 50.69
C ARG A 27 17.89 -1.78 50.52
N ARG A 28 16.80 -2.01 49.79
CA ARG A 28 16.29 -3.36 49.56
C ARG A 28 17.24 -4.22 48.76
N PHE A 29 17.89 -3.68 47.73
CA PHE A 29 18.93 -4.42 46.99
C PHE A 29 20.11 -4.79 47.88
N ALA A 30 20.53 -3.89 48.77
CA ALA A 30 21.56 -4.21 49.74
C ALA A 30 21.13 -5.31 50.73
N GLU A 31 19.89 -5.25 51.26
CA GLU A 31 19.32 -6.30 52.11
C GLU A 31 19.22 -7.66 51.40
N LEU A 32 18.89 -7.66 50.11
CA LEU A 32 18.80 -8.86 49.28
C LEU A 32 20.17 -9.40 48.83
N GLY A 33 21.27 -8.82 49.32
CA GLY A 33 22.63 -9.31 49.10
C GLY A 33 23.24 -8.89 47.76
N ALA A 34 22.81 -7.78 47.17
CA ALA A 34 23.49 -7.21 46.00
C ALA A 34 24.99 -7.04 46.28
N LYS A 35 25.83 -7.40 45.31
CA LYS A 35 27.29 -7.27 45.41
C LYS A 35 27.70 -5.81 45.61
N ARG A 36 27.06 -4.90 44.87
CA ARG A 36 27.21 -3.44 44.99
C ARG A 36 25.93 -2.75 44.56
N VAL A 37 25.63 -1.62 45.21
CA VAL A 37 24.51 -0.73 44.86
C VAL A 37 25.07 0.67 44.60
N VAL A 38 24.86 1.17 43.37
CA VAL A 38 25.22 2.53 42.95
C VAL A 38 23.96 3.40 43.07
N VAL A 39 24.05 4.41 43.92
CA VAL A 39 22.97 5.36 44.19
C VAL A 39 23.23 6.61 43.36
N ALA A 40 22.48 6.77 42.27
CA ALA A 40 22.61 7.91 41.37
C ALA A 40 21.50 8.93 41.63
N ASP A 41 21.85 10.20 41.85
CA ASP A 41 20.89 11.27 42.09
C ASP A 41 21.43 12.63 41.63
N LEU A 42 20.55 13.61 41.41
CA LEU A 42 20.94 14.97 41.09
C LEU A 42 21.63 15.64 42.29
N SER A 43 21.21 15.33 43.53
CA SER A 43 21.90 15.74 44.76
C SER A 43 22.91 14.67 45.20
N GLU A 44 24.18 15.04 45.18
CA GLU A 44 25.27 14.17 45.63
C GLU A 44 25.18 13.90 47.14
N GLU A 45 24.74 14.88 47.91
CA GLU A 45 24.55 14.79 49.35
C GLU A 45 23.45 13.76 49.70
N ALA A 46 22.32 13.78 48.98
CA ALA A 46 21.25 12.81 49.16
C ALA A 46 21.69 11.39 48.80
N ALA A 47 22.39 11.23 47.67
CA ALA A 47 22.97 9.95 47.28
C ALA A 47 23.97 9.43 48.32
N ARG A 48 24.84 10.29 48.86
CA ARG A 48 25.79 9.95 49.94
C ARG A 48 25.07 9.54 51.23
N ALA A 49 24.02 10.25 51.62
CA ALA A 49 23.26 9.96 52.83
C ALA A 49 22.61 8.56 52.75
N VAL A 50 21.99 8.22 51.61
CA VAL A 50 21.35 6.91 51.41
C VAL A 50 22.40 5.80 51.31
N SER A 51 23.43 5.97 50.47
CA SER A 51 24.46 4.95 50.25
C SER A 51 25.26 4.60 51.51
N SER A 52 25.48 5.56 52.41
CA SER A 52 26.23 5.35 53.66
C SER A 52 25.58 4.30 54.57
N SER A 53 24.25 4.10 54.50
CA SER A 53 23.56 3.15 55.37
C SER A 53 23.79 1.68 55.00
N PHE A 54 24.36 1.38 53.83
CA PHE A 54 24.63 0.03 53.36
C PHE A 54 25.94 -0.10 52.56
N ASN A 55 26.86 0.87 52.70
CA ASN A 55 28.14 0.90 51.98
C ASN A 55 27.97 0.87 50.44
N GLY A 56 26.99 1.62 49.93
CA GLY A 56 26.76 1.85 48.51
C GLY A 56 27.71 2.89 47.91
N ILE A 57 27.64 3.08 46.59
CA ILE A 57 28.47 4.02 45.84
C ILE A 57 27.59 5.22 45.43
N PRO A 58 27.78 6.42 45.99
CA PRO A 58 27.03 7.60 45.59
C PRO A 58 27.62 8.20 44.30
N VAL A 59 26.75 8.55 43.35
CA VAL A 59 27.14 9.21 42.10
C VAL A 59 26.19 10.36 41.82
N ARG A 60 26.73 11.56 41.64
CA ARG A 60 25.95 12.69 41.12
C ARG A 60 25.66 12.47 39.63
N CYS A 61 24.38 12.50 39.25
CA CYS A 61 23.95 12.30 37.87
C CYS A 61 22.69 13.12 37.57
N ASN A 62 22.81 14.06 36.63
CA ASN A 62 21.64 14.65 35.99
C ASN A 62 21.19 13.76 34.81
N VAL A 63 20.09 13.02 34.98
CA VAL A 63 19.58 12.12 33.94
C VAL A 63 19.10 12.83 32.68
N ALA A 64 18.79 14.13 32.75
CA ALA A 64 18.48 14.93 31.56
C ALA A 64 19.71 15.25 30.70
N GLN A 65 20.92 14.91 31.17
CA GLN A 65 22.19 15.16 30.47
C GLN A 65 22.85 13.83 30.10
N GLU A 66 22.88 13.51 28.80
CA GLU A 66 23.41 12.22 28.31
C GLU A 66 24.85 11.95 28.79
N MET A 67 25.69 12.98 28.81
CA MET A 67 27.08 12.87 29.26
C MET A 67 27.20 12.45 30.74
N ASP A 68 26.24 12.84 31.58
CA ASP A 68 26.21 12.46 32.99
C ASP A 68 25.77 10.99 33.15
N VAL A 69 24.82 10.51 32.34
CA VAL A 69 24.42 9.10 32.32
C VAL A 69 25.57 8.20 31.85
N ARG A 70 26.31 8.62 30.80
CA ARG A 70 27.51 7.91 30.35
C ARG A 70 28.59 7.86 31.44
N ARG A 71 28.78 8.97 32.15
CA ARG A 71 29.70 9.05 33.29
C ARG A 71 29.27 8.13 34.43
N LEU A 72 27.97 8.07 34.75
CA LEU A 72 27.41 7.18 35.76
C LEU A 72 27.73 5.71 35.45
N ILE A 73 27.48 5.27 34.21
CA ILE A 73 27.77 3.91 33.76
C ILE A 73 29.27 3.61 33.90
N SER A 74 30.13 4.52 33.41
CA SER A 74 31.58 4.35 33.49
C SER A 74 32.09 4.25 34.94
N ILE A 75 31.57 5.07 35.86
CA ILE A 75 31.93 5.01 37.29
C ILE A 75 31.42 3.72 37.92
N ALA A 76 30.19 3.32 37.63
CA ALA A 76 29.59 2.10 38.15
C ALA A 76 30.43 0.87 37.73
N GLU A 77 30.79 0.76 36.46
CA GLU A 77 31.57 -0.36 35.95
C GLU A 77 33.01 -0.37 36.49
N ALA A 78 33.64 0.80 36.59
CA ALA A 78 35.00 0.92 37.12
C ALA A 78 35.11 0.56 38.61
N VAL A 79 34.10 0.91 39.42
CA VAL A 79 34.15 0.79 40.89
C VAL A 79 33.43 -0.45 41.41
N ALA A 80 32.37 -0.90 40.74
CA ALA A 80 31.54 -2.02 41.16
C ALA A 80 31.69 -3.29 40.29
N GLY A 81 32.20 -3.14 39.07
CA GLY A 81 32.19 -4.18 38.03
C GLY A 81 30.96 -4.07 37.12
N PRO A 82 30.81 -4.99 36.15
CA PRO A 82 29.75 -4.93 35.13
C PRO A 82 28.36 -4.77 35.74
N ILE A 83 27.54 -3.88 35.18
CA ILE A 83 26.19 -3.60 35.68
C ILE A 83 25.27 -4.78 35.33
N ASP A 84 24.62 -5.37 36.33
CA ASP A 84 23.65 -6.47 36.14
C ASP A 84 22.20 -5.95 36.11
N ILE A 85 21.89 -4.94 36.93
CA ILE A 85 20.55 -4.36 37.07
C ILE A 85 20.65 -2.85 36.99
N PHE A 86 19.90 -2.24 36.07
CA PHE A 86 19.77 -0.78 35.98
C PHE A 86 18.31 -0.39 36.20
N VAL A 87 18.06 0.48 37.18
CA VAL A 87 16.72 0.95 37.52
C VAL A 87 16.59 2.42 37.18
N ALA A 88 15.83 2.70 36.13
CA ALA A 88 15.46 4.04 35.68
C ALA A 88 14.27 4.54 36.52
N ASN A 89 14.57 5.08 37.70
CA ASN A 89 13.58 5.56 38.67
C ASN A 89 13.53 7.10 38.80
N ALA A 90 14.49 7.84 38.23
CA ALA A 90 14.49 9.29 38.35
C ALA A 90 13.28 9.88 37.60
N GLY A 91 12.56 10.80 38.26
CA GLY A 91 11.43 11.49 37.65
C GLY A 91 11.05 12.74 38.43
N ILE A 92 10.46 13.72 37.75
CA ILE A 92 9.88 14.92 38.36
C ILE A 92 8.38 14.99 38.05
N PRO A 93 7.54 15.37 39.04
CA PRO A 93 6.11 15.52 38.83
C PRO A 93 5.80 16.74 37.95
N SER A 94 4.65 16.72 37.28
CA SER A 94 4.02 17.91 36.72
C SER A 94 3.06 18.49 37.75
N ASN A 95 3.17 19.78 38.04
CA ASN A 95 2.22 20.48 38.91
C ASN A 95 1.01 21.07 38.13
N GLY A 96 0.85 20.73 36.85
CA GLY A 96 -0.24 21.24 36.01
C GLY A 96 -0.69 20.30 34.88
N GLY A 97 -1.82 20.68 34.25
CA GLY A 97 -2.38 20.06 33.04
C GLY A 97 -1.89 20.72 31.75
N TYR A 98 -2.79 21.02 30.81
CA TYR A 98 -2.44 21.69 29.54
C TYR A 98 -1.90 23.13 29.69
N GLU A 99 -1.94 23.69 30.89
CA GLU A 99 -1.49 25.05 31.20
C GLU A 99 0.00 25.12 31.57
N VAL A 100 0.70 23.99 31.61
CA VAL A 100 2.13 23.94 31.90
C VAL A 100 2.91 24.68 30.80
N PRO A 101 3.73 25.69 31.14
CA PRO A 101 4.61 26.37 30.20
C PRO A 101 5.50 25.39 29.42
N ASN A 102 5.77 25.68 28.14
CA ASN A 102 6.53 24.77 27.26
C ASN A 102 7.92 24.41 27.80
N ASP A 103 8.60 25.35 28.47
CA ASP A 103 9.91 25.13 29.09
C ASP A 103 9.84 24.19 30.31
N GLU A 104 8.77 24.25 31.07
CA GLU A 104 8.51 23.32 32.17
C GLU A 104 8.11 21.93 31.64
N TRP A 105 7.31 21.86 30.59
CA TRP A 105 6.96 20.62 29.91
C TRP A 105 8.18 19.93 29.28
N GLU A 106 9.01 20.69 28.55
CA GLU A 106 10.27 20.19 27.97
C GLU A 106 11.21 19.66 29.05
N ARG A 107 11.31 20.35 30.19
CA ARG A 107 12.11 19.89 31.33
C ARG A 107 11.58 18.58 31.92
N ILE A 108 10.26 18.44 32.07
CA ILE A 108 9.62 17.21 32.58
C ILE A 108 9.88 16.05 31.62
N MET A 109 9.73 16.27 30.32
CA MET A 109 10.02 15.25 29.30
C MET A 109 11.50 14.88 29.27
N GLN A 110 12.42 15.85 29.31
CA GLN A 110 13.85 15.59 29.34
C GLN A 110 14.30 14.78 30.56
N VAL A 111 13.68 14.95 31.72
CA VAL A 111 14.00 14.17 32.93
C VAL A 111 13.32 12.80 32.90
N ASN A 112 12.03 12.73 32.57
CA ASN A 112 11.26 11.48 32.65
C ASN A 112 11.55 10.54 31.46
N GLU A 113 11.84 11.08 30.28
CA GLU A 113 12.34 10.30 29.13
C GLU A 113 13.86 10.14 29.17
N GLY A 114 14.63 11.12 29.64
CA GLY A 114 16.09 11.01 29.78
C GLY A 114 16.56 10.08 30.90
N ALA A 115 15.68 9.80 31.88
CA ALA A 115 15.87 8.68 32.81
C ALA A 115 15.86 7.32 32.11
N GLN A 116 15.20 7.21 30.94
CA GLN A 116 15.34 6.09 30.04
C GLN A 116 16.62 6.31 29.21
N VAL A 117 17.50 5.31 29.13
CA VAL A 117 18.79 5.43 28.44
C VAL A 117 18.59 5.95 27.00
N PRO A 118 19.16 7.11 26.61
CA PRO A 118 18.99 7.69 25.27
C PRO A 118 19.43 6.72 24.16
N SER A 119 18.76 6.76 23.00
CA SER A 119 18.95 5.81 21.88
C SER A 119 20.39 5.71 21.34
N GLU A 120 21.19 6.78 21.39
CA GLU A 120 22.62 6.75 21.03
C GLU A 120 23.53 6.29 22.19
N GLY A 121 23.12 6.56 23.43
CA GLY A 121 23.69 5.96 24.64
C GLY A 121 23.35 4.46 24.78
N GLN A 122 22.29 3.98 24.14
CA GLN A 122 21.90 2.58 24.08
C GLN A 122 22.90 1.72 23.31
N VAL A 123 23.56 2.28 22.28
CA VAL A 123 24.63 1.61 21.52
C VAL A 123 25.92 1.54 22.35
N VAL A 124 26.27 2.63 23.04
CA VAL A 124 27.46 2.69 23.90
C VAL A 124 27.28 1.86 25.18
N ALA A 125 26.06 1.83 25.74
CA ALA A 125 25.68 0.97 26.86
C ALA A 125 25.56 -0.50 26.44
N GLN A 126 25.11 -0.81 25.22
CA GLN A 126 25.13 -2.18 24.68
C GLN A 126 26.55 -2.69 24.41
N ASP A 127 27.48 -1.82 24.06
CA ASP A 127 28.89 -2.18 23.79
C ASP A 127 29.76 -2.24 25.07
N LEU A 128 29.40 -1.50 26.13
CA LEU A 128 30.15 -1.47 27.40
C LEU A 128 29.57 -2.40 28.49
N ILE A 129 28.25 -2.63 28.50
CA ILE A 129 27.61 -3.48 29.51
C ILE A 129 27.72 -4.95 29.11
N SER A 130 28.27 -5.78 30.00
CA SER A 130 28.40 -7.23 29.77
C SER A 130 27.04 -7.90 29.48
N GLN A 131 27.09 -9.02 28.76
CA GLN A 131 26.02 -9.56 27.88
C GLN A 131 24.57 -9.78 28.40
N GLN A 132 24.15 -9.40 29.62
CA GLN A 132 22.75 -9.60 30.10
C GLN A 132 22.27 -8.66 31.23
N PRO A 133 22.06 -7.34 31.03
CA PRO A 133 21.43 -6.50 32.06
C PRO A 133 19.89 -6.58 32.03
N ALA A 134 19.26 -6.48 33.22
CA ALA A 134 17.82 -6.25 33.36
C ALA A 134 17.54 -4.76 33.60
N LEU A 135 16.67 -4.16 32.77
CA LEU A 135 16.23 -2.77 32.91
C LEU A 135 14.88 -2.75 33.63
N VAL A 136 14.77 -1.98 34.72
CA VAL A 136 13.52 -1.82 35.48
C VAL A 136 13.08 -0.36 35.44
N GLU A 137 11.86 -0.13 34.97
CA GLU A 137 11.22 1.18 34.95
C GLU A 137 10.17 1.27 36.06
N VAL A 138 10.22 2.37 36.82
CA VAL A 138 9.27 2.66 37.91
C VAL A 138 8.27 3.69 37.41
N ASP A 139 6.98 3.35 37.43
CA ASP A 139 5.89 4.25 37.06
C ASP A 139 5.05 4.57 38.31
N SER A 140 4.66 5.83 38.48
CA SER A 140 3.81 6.27 39.59
C SER A 140 2.37 6.41 39.11
N ASP A 141 1.46 5.63 39.68
CA ASP A 141 0.03 5.69 39.37
C ASP A 141 -0.65 6.84 40.15
N SER A 142 -0.27 8.08 39.85
CA SER A 142 -0.82 9.30 40.50
C SER A 142 -2.18 9.73 39.94
N ARG A 143 -2.78 8.95 39.03
CA ARG A 143 -4.05 9.31 38.36
C ARG A 143 -5.30 8.69 38.96
N LEU A 144 -5.20 7.94 40.06
CA LEU A 144 -6.33 7.18 40.63
C LEU A 144 -6.86 7.67 41.99
N ALA A 145 -6.30 8.73 42.59
CA ALA A 145 -6.86 9.31 43.81
C ALA A 145 -6.66 10.83 43.83
N GLY A 146 -7.76 11.59 43.87
CA GLY A 146 -7.72 13.01 44.23
C GLY A 146 -7.33 13.13 45.69
N ILE A 147 -6.05 13.40 45.95
CA ILE A 147 -5.49 13.63 47.29
C ILE A 147 -4.87 15.03 47.25
N ASP A 148 -5.30 15.88 48.18
CA ASP A 148 -4.78 17.23 48.37
C ASP A 148 -3.32 17.20 48.86
N GLU A 149 -2.54 18.23 48.49
CA GLU A 149 -1.08 18.30 48.62
C GLU A 149 -0.51 18.18 50.06
N GLU A 150 -1.31 18.27 51.12
CA GLU A 150 -0.81 18.20 52.50
C GLU A 150 -0.42 16.77 52.96
N ASP A 151 -0.95 15.71 52.34
CA ASP A 151 -0.80 14.33 52.84
C ASP A 151 0.53 13.65 52.43
N VAL A 152 1.23 14.15 51.40
CA VAL A 152 2.47 13.53 50.90
C VAL A 152 3.65 13.69 51.88
N SER A 153 3.59 14.68 52.78
CA SER A 153 4.65 14.92 53.77
C SER A 153 4.63 13.94 54.96
N SER A 154 3.58 13.12 55.11
CA SER A 154 3.31 12.37 56.34
C SER A 154 3.64 10.87 56.29
N TYR A 155 4.16 10.33 55.17
CA TYR A 155 4.43 8.90 55.02
C TYR A 155 5.59 8.44 55.93
N LYS A 156 5.24 7.84 57.07
CA LYS A 156 6.20 7.26 58.02
C LYS A 156 6.88 5.99 57.44
N PRO A 157 8.14 5.70 57.82
CA PRO A 157 8.96 4.66 57.18
C PRO A 157 8.55 3.20 57.44
N ALA A 158 7.49 2.96 58.23
CA ALA A 158 7.25 1.65 58.85
C ALA A 158 6.33 0.71 58.06
N THR A 159 5.58 1.19 57.05
CA THR A 159 4.57 0.39 56.34
C THR A 159 5.04 -0.19 54.99
N LEU A 160 6.29 0.03 54.58
CA LEU A 160 6.82 -0.45 53.29
C LEU A 160 7.53 -1.81 53.36
N GLY A 161 7.85 -2.30 54.55
CA GLY A 161 8.61 -3.55 54.74
C GLY A 161 7.84 -4.83 54.40
N GLU A 162 6.50 -4.78 54.47
CA GLU A 162 5.65 -5.97 54.27
C GLU A 162 5.13 -6.11 52.82
N THR A 163 5.07 -5.02 52.04
CA THR A 163 4.52 -5.03 50.66
C THR A 163 5.48 -5.61 49.61
N LEU A 164 6.76 -5.80 49.94
CA LEU A 164 7.80 -6.24 48.99
C LEU A 164 7.98 -7.78 48.92
N GLY A 165 7.11 -8.55 49.58
CA GLY A 165 7.09 -10.01 49.51
C GLY A 165 6.57 -10.60 48.19
N GLU A 166 5.87 -9.81 47.35
CA GLU A 166 5.15 -10.31 46.17
C GLU A 166 5.46 -9.56 44.86
N ILE A 167 6.70 -9.12 44.63
CA ILE A 167 7.10 -8.69 43.28
C ILE A 167 7.38 -9.95 42.42
N SER A 168 6.34 -10.44 41.72
CA SER A 168 6.45 -11.51 40.74
C SER A 168 6.82 -10.93 39.36
N LEU A 169 8.11 -10.88 39.05
CA LEU A 169 8.61 -10.44 37.74
C LEU A 169 8.47 -11.57 36.72
N GLY A 170 7.68 -11.34 35.68
CA GLY A 170 7.44 -12.25 34.56
C GLY A 170 8.49 -12.13 33.45
N ILE A 171 9.25 -13.17 33.12
CA ILE A 171 10.14 -13.20 31.95
C ILE A 171 9.98 -14.48 31.12
N GLY A 172 9.74 -14.32 29.82
CA GLY A 172 9.91 -15.33 28.77
C GLY A 172 11.22 -15.09 27.99
N ALA A 173 11.86 -16.16 27.52
CA ALA A 173 13.24 -16.15 27.05
C ALA A 173 13.47 -15.43 25.69
N SER A 174 14.16 -14.28 25.70
CA SER A 174 15.25 -13.89 24.75
C SER A 174 15.72 -12.44 24.99
N ARG A 175 17.02 -12.28 25.31
CA ARG A 175 17.94 -11.11 25.31
C ARG A 175 17.37 -9.68 25.50
N ALA A 176 17.75 -9.06 26.63
CA ALA A 176 17.42 -7.74 27.17
C ALA A 176 15.93 -7.53 27.49
N THR A 177 15.55 -7.70 28.75
CA THR A 177 14.16 -7.57 29.23
C THR A 177 14.00 -6.30 30.03
N ALA A 178 13.14 -5.39 29.54
CA ALA A 178 12.60 -4.29 30.33
C ALA A 178 11.36 -4.78 31.10
N SER A 179 11.28 -4.54 32.41
CA SER A 179 10.12 -4.89 33.23
C SER A 179 9.59 -3.65 33.97
N ARG A 180 8.26 -3.54 34.08
CA ARG A 180 7.54 -2.36 34.60
C ARG A 180 6.87 -2.73 35.92
N ALA A 181 7.13 -1.99 37.00
CA ALA A 181 6.54 -2.24 38.32
C ALA A 181 5.56 -1.12 38.71
N THR A 182 4.35 -1.47 39.15
CA THR A 182 3.33 -0.55 39.70
C THR A 182 3.03 -0.90 41.17
N GLY A 183 2.88 0.11 42.04
CA GLY A 183 2.59 -0.07 43.47
C GLY A 183 1.16 0.37 43.83
N THR A 184 0.42 -0.42 44.60
CA THR A 184 -0.91 -0.06 45.15
C THR A 184 -1.08 -0.49 46.62
N ALA A 185 -1.85 0.29 47.37
CA ALA A 185 -2.13 0.11 48.81
C ALA A 185 -3.27 -0.91 49.07
N SER A 186 -3.18 -1.71 50.14
CA SER A 186 -4.15 -2.77 50.46
C SER A 186 -4.81 -2.63 51.84
N ARG A 187 -6.12 -2.88 51.90
CA ARG A 187 -6.86 -3.40 53.07
C ARG A 187 -7.77 -4.57 52.64
N SER A 188 -7.90 -5.52 53.55
CA SER A 188 -8.33 -6.93 53.43
C SER A 188 -9.83 -7.22 53.25
N LYS A 189 -10.17 -8.18 52.35
CA LYS A 189 -11.05 -9.38 52.52
C LYS A 189 -11.24 -10.09 51.16
N PRO A 190 -11.49 -11.42 51.11
CA PRO A 190 -11.54 -12.17 49.86
C PRO A 190 -12.85 -11.89 49.13
N VAL A 191 -12.82 -10.93 48.20
CA VAL A 191 -13.86 -10.80 47.19
C VAL A 191 -13.57 -11.87 46.13
N LEU A 192 -14.60 -12.62 45.71
CA LEU A 192 -14.57 -13.48 44.53
C LEU A 192 -13.76 -12.81 43.40
N PRO A 193 -13.04 -13.56 42.55
CA PRO A 193 -12.26 -12.95 41.47
C PRO A 193 -13.18 -12.04 40.67
N LEU A 194 -13.00 -10.73 40.88
CA LEU A 194 -13.66 -9.73 40.06
C LEU A 194 -13.20 -10.03 38.63
N PRO A 195 -14.12 -9.99 37.65
CA PRO A 195 -13.73 -10.15 36.26
C PRO A 195 -12.58 -9.16 36.01
N LYS A 196 -11.52 -9.60 35.34
CA LYS A 196 -10.51 -8.68 34.83
C LYS A 196 -11.26 -7.62 34.04
N ILE A 197 -11.49 -6.45 34.63
CA ILE A 197 -12.02 -5.31 33.89
C ILE A 197 -10.83 -4.88 33.05
N SER A 198 -10.70 -5.49 31.87
CA SER A 198 -9.96 -4.85 30.80
C SER A 198 -10.61 -3.48 30.66
N GLU A 199 -9.84 -2.42 30.83
CA GLU A 199 -10.30 -1.06 30.56
C GLU A 199 -11.10 -1.09 29.25
N SER A 200 -12.37 -0.71 29.31
CA SER A 200 -13.25 -0.82 28.15
C SER A 200 -12.63 -0.05 27.00
N LEU A 201 -12.75 -0.58 25.78
CA LEU A 201 -12.20 0.02 24.57
C LEU A 201 -12.58 1.52 24.48
N SER A 202 -13.79 1.87 24.92
CA SER A 202 -14.30 3.24 25.05
C SER A 202 -13.47 4.17 25.94
N VAL A 203 -12.95 3.69 27.08
CA VAL A 203 -12.12 4.48 27.99
C VAL A 203 -10.71 4.70 27.43
N ARG A 204 -10.14 3.68 26.77
CA ARG A 204 -8.85 3.79 26.07
C ARG A 204 -8.92 4.78 24.88
N LEU A 205 -10.09 4.84 24.23
CA LEU A 205 -10.38 5.73 23.10
C LEU A 205 -10.59 7.19 23.48
N GLN A 206 -11.18 7.47 24.65
CA GLN A 206 -11.33 8.84 25.15
C GLN A 206 -9.98 9.47 25.53
N LYS A 207 -9.02 8.66 26.01
CA LYS A 207 -7.69 9.12 26.45
C LYS A 207 -6.72 9.42 25.29
N ARG A 208 -6.96 8.90 24.08
CA ARG A 208 -6.09 9.11 22.92
C ARG A 208 -6.71 10.10 21.95
N ASP A 209 -5.90 10.99 21.39
CA ASP A 209 -6.35 11.86 20.32
C ASP A 209 -6.43 11.04 19.02
N VAL A 210 -7.61 10.46 18.74
CA VAL A 210 -7.93 9.63 17.56
C VAL A 210 -7.82 10.43 16.23
N LEU A 211 -7.43 11.71 16.31
CA LEU A 211 -7.25 12.62 15.19
C LEU A 211 -5.80 13.12 15.03
N GLY A 212 -4.94 12.88 16.03
CA GLY A 212 -3.56 13.33 16.02
C GLY A 212 -2.70 12.52 15.05
N LEU A 213 -1.97 13.21 14.16
CA LEU A 213 -0.94 12.58 13.35
C LEU A 213 0.27 12.28 14.24
N ASP A 214 0.53 11.02 14.54
CA ASP A 214 1.79 10.59 15.12
C ASP A 214 2.84 10.45 14.01
N THR A 215 3.59 11.53 13.77
CA THR A 215 4.65 11.59 12.75
C THR A 215 5.79 10.59 13.04
N SER A 216 5.95 10.16 14.29
CA SER A 216 6.99 9.19 14.68
C SER A 216 6.74 7.78 14.13
N VAL A 217 5.50 7.48 13.72
CA VAL A 217 5.10 6.17 13.17
C VAL A 217 4.62 6.24 11.72
N LEU A 218 4.54 7.44 11.12
CA LEU A 218 4.11 7.61 9.74
C LEU A 218 5.14 7.00 8.78
N ARG A 219 4.73 5.95 8.06
CA ARG A 219 5.61 5.24 7.12
C ARG A 219 5.02 5.13 5.72
N GLY A 220 5.91 5.15 4.74
CA GLY A 220 5.61 4.99 3.34
C GLY A 220 6.46 3.92 2.66
N ILE A 221 5.91 3.32 1.61
CA ILE A 221 6.60 2.40 0.72
C ILE A 221 6.34 2.79 -0.73
N SER A 222 7.35 2.69 -1.60
CA SER A 222 7.11 2.89 -3.03
C SER A 222 6.28 1.76 -3.62
N LEU A 223 5.33 2.06 -4.51
CA LEU A 223 4.53 1.05 -5.22
C LEU A 223 5.41 -0.03 -5.89
N ARG A 224 6.52 0.36 -6.54
CA ARG A 224 7.46 -0.58 -7.15
C ARG A 224 8.02 -1.60 -6.15
N ARG A 225 8.41 -1.14 -4.96
CA ARG A 225 8.94 -2.00 -3.90
C ARG A 225 7.89 -2.97 -3.35
N SER A 226 6.61 -2.59 -3.32
CA SER A 226 5.53 -3.49 -2.91
C SER A 226 5.25 -4.59 -3.95
N LEU A 227 5.60 -4.36 -5.22
CA LEU A 227 5.45 -5.32 -6.32
C LEU A 227 6.64 -6.25 -6.53
N ARG A 228 7.79 -6.01 -5.89
CA ARG A 228 8.96 -6.90 -5.97
C ARG A 228 8.68 -8.28 -5.37
N GLY A 229 9.32 -9.32 -5.92
CA GLY A 229 9.06 -10.71 -5.52
C GLY A 229 7.64 -11.16 -5.89
N ALA A 230 7.23 -10.88 -7.13
CA ALA A 230 5.89 -11.19 -7.65
C ALA A 230 4.72 -10.60 -6.84
N GLY A 231 4.96 -9.45 -6.19
CA GLY A 231 3.96 -8.79 -5.36
C GLY A 231 3.46 -9.64 -4.18
N TRP A 232 4.26 -10.58 -3.68
CA TRP A 232 3.86 -11.52 -2.61
C TRP A 232 3.27 -10.86 -1.36
N MET A 233 3.62 -9.60 -1.08
CA MET A 233 3.03 -8.78 -0.02
C MET A 233 1.50 -8.65 -0.16
N TRP A 234 1.00 -8.57 -1.39
CA TRP A 234 -0.43 -8.39 -1.71
C TRP A 234 -1.24 -9.68 -1.69
N TRP A 235 -0.60 -10.86 -1.66
CA TRP A 235 -1.27 -12.14 -1.93
C TRP A 235 -2.20 -12.61 -0.80
N ARG A 236 -1.88 -12.25 0.45
CA ARG A 236 -2.58 -12.71 1.65
C ARG A 236 -2.60 -11.62 2.70
N HIS A 237 -3.65 -11.63 3.50
CA HIS A 237 -3.82 -10.71 4.61
C HIS A 237 -2.59 -10.76 5.55
N PRO A 238 -2.11 -9.62 6.08
CA PRO A 238 -0.96 -9.60 6.99
C PRO A 238 -1.14 -10.52 8.20
N LEU A 239 -2.32 -10.53 8.82
CA LEU A 239 -2.62 -11.36 10.00
C LEU A 239 -2.58 -12.88 9.76
N GLU A 240 -2.55 -13.35 8.51
CA GLU A 240 -2.40 -14.77 8.19
C GLU A 240 -0.93 -15.23 8.18
N ARG A 241 0.01 -14.35 8.55
CA ARG A 241 1.45 -14.57 8.41
C ARG A 241 2.14 -14.64 9.76
N GLU A 242 3.27 -15.35 9.78
CA GLU A 242 4.13 -15.43 10.96
C GLU A 242 4.78 -14.08 11.31
N ASP A 243 5.05 -13.86 12.59
CA ASP A 243 5.61 -12.60 13.10
C ASP A 243 6.92 -12.17 12.42
N LYS A 244 7.81 -13.13 12.12
CA LYS A 244 9.06 -12.87 11.39
C LYS A 244 8.79 -12.22 10.03
N VAL A 245 7.74 -12.66 9.34
CA VAL A 245 7.32 -12.10 8.06
C VAL A 245 6.72 -10.71 8.24
N LEU A 246 5.89 -10.52 9.27
CA LEU A 246 5.28 -9.22 9.59
C LEU A 246 6.35 -8.15 9.85
N SER A 247 7.38 -8.47 10.65
CA SER A 247 8.51 -7.56 10.87
C SER A 247 9.28 -7.27 9.58
N ALA A 248 9.47 -8.27 8.72
CA ALA A 248 10.13 -8.08 7.42
C ALA A 248 9.31 -7.19 6.47
N LEU A 249 7.98 -7.26 6.50
CA LEU A 249 7.09 -6.39 5.72
C LEU A 249 7.17 -4.94 6.24
N TRP A 250 7.13 -4.75 7.55
CA TRP A 250 7.33 -3.44 8.19
C TRP A 250 8.68 -2.80 7.81
N ASN A 251 9.76 -3.58 7.79
CA ASN A 251 11.09 -3.10 7.42
C ASN A 251 11.22 -2.68 5.93
N LYS A 252 10.21 -2.98 5.09
CA LYS A 252 10.19 -2.50 3.69
C LYS A 252 9.68 -1.06 3.56
N SER A 253 8.92 -0.55 4.51
CA SER A 253 8.52 0.86 4.56
C SER A 253 9.58 1.70 5.27
N LYS A 254 9.52 3.02 5.14
CA LYS A 254 10.42 3.99 5.80
C LYS A 254 9.60 5.11 6.43
N LEU A 255 10.14 5.77 7.45
CA LEU A 255 9.53 6.99 7.99
C LEU A 255 9.49 8.08 6.92
N VAL A 256 8.38 8.79 6.84
CA VAL A 256 8.12 9.84 5.85
C VAL A 256 7.28 10.94 6.45
N ASP A 257 7.49 12.18 6.00
CA ASP A 257 6.72 13.34 6.47
C ASP A 257 5.40 13.52 5.69
N ARG A 258 5.29 12.90 4.51
CA ARG A 258 4.12 13.00 3.63
C ARG A 258 3.86 11.70 2.87
N ILE A 259 2.61 11.50 2.49
CA ILE A 259 2.16 10.39 1.66
C ILE A 259 1.65 10.95 0.32
N ASP A 260 2.27 10.52 -0.78
CA ASP A 260 1.84 10.95 -2.12
C ASP A 260 0.52 10.27 -2.52
N MET A 261 0.33 9.01 -2.11
CA MET A 261 -0.87 8.23 -2.43
C MET A 261 -1.22 7.24 -1.31
N CYS A 262 -2.42 7.35 -0.76
CA CYS A 262 -2.99 6.32 0.12
C CYS A 262 -3.72 5.28 -0.72
N LEU A 263 -3.26 4.02 -0.67
CA LEU A 263 -3.88 2.91 -1.41
C LEU A 263 -4.90 2.21 -0.50
N SER A 264 -6.19 2.47 -0.71
CA SER A 264 -7.24 1.74 0.01
C SER A 264 -7.77 0.59 -0.83
N HIS A 265 -7.95 -0.56 -0.20
CA HIS A 265 -8.30 -1.81 -0.85
C HIS A 265 -8.92 -2.80 0.15
N THR A 266 -9.51 -3.89 -0.35
CA THR A 266 -10.08 -4.96 0.48
C THR A 266 -9.34 -6.28 0.29
N TRP A 267 -9.00 -6.94 1.39
CA TRP A 267 -8.34 -8.26 1.39
C TRP A 267 -9.26 -9.41 0.98
N LYS A 268 -10.59 -9.20 0.89
CA LYS A 268 -11.54 -10.18 0.32
C LYS A 268 -11.30 -10.45 -1.17
N THR A 269 -10.69 -9.51 -1.87
CA THR A 269 -10.34 -9.66 -3.29
C THR A 269 -8.98 -10.34 -3.42
N ASP A 270 -8.90 -11.35 -4.28
CA ASP A 270 -7.67 -12.11 -4.56
C ASP A 270 -6.50 -11.16 -4.85
N GLY A 271 -5.44 -11.29 -4.05
CA GLY A 271 -4.23 -10.50 -4.16
C GLY A 271 -3.54 -10.62 -5.52
N ARG A 272 -3.65 -11.76 -6.21
CA ARG A 272 -3.06 -11.99 -7.53
C ARG A 272 -3.65 -11.06 -8.58
N VAL A 273 -4.96 -10.82 -8.51
CA VAL A 273 -5.67 -9.89 -9.39
C VAL A 273 -5.16 -8.46 -9.17
N LYS A 274 -4.95 -8.06 -7.91
CA LYS A 274 -4.37 -6.76 -7.55
C LYS A 274 -2.96 -6.63 -8.09
N VAL A 275 -2.12 -7.63 -7.86
CA VAL A 275 -0.73 -7.66 -8.34
C VAL A 275 -0.68 -7.56 -9.87
N ALA A 276 -1.50 -8.33 -10.58
CA ALA A 276 -1.55 -8.28 -12.04
C ALA A 276 -1.91 -6.89 -12.56
N SER A 277 -2.96 -6.25 -12.00
CA SER A 277 -3.35 -4.88 -12.38
C SER A 277 -2.28 -3.84 -12.01
N LEU A 278 -1.70 -3.91 -10.80
CA LEU A 278 -0.66 -2.98 -10.37
C LEU A 278 0.66 -3.16 -11.13
N LEU A 279 1.05 -4.40 -11.45
CA LEU A 279 2.19 -4.69 -12.34
C LEU A 279 1.95 -4.14 -13.73
N PHE A 280 0.74 -4.31 -14.27
CA PHE A 280 0.39 -3.75 -15.56
C PHE A 280 0.51 -2.23 -15.55
N ARG A 281 -0.08 -1.58 -14.56
CA ARG A 281 -0.02 -0.12 -14.38
C ARG A 281 1.42 0.40 -14.27
N ASN A 282 2.24 -0.26 -13.47
CA ASN A 282 3.64 0.10 -13.29
C ASN A 282 4.47 -0.19 -14.56
N GLY A 283 4.18 -1.29 -15.25
CA GLY A 283 4.90 -1.77 -16.43
C GLY A 283 4.51 -1.06 -17.73
N ALA A 284 3.28 -0.55 -17.86
CA ALA A 284 2.77 0.03 -19.10
C ALA A 284 3.68 1.09 -19.74
N PRO A 285 4.30 2.04 -18.99
CA PRO A 285 5.26 2.98 -19.57
C PRO A 285 6.54 2.32 -20.11
N HIS A 286 6.95 1.20 -19.52
CA HIS A 286 8.14 0.46 -19.94
C HIS A 286 7.89 -0.36 -21.21
N ILE A 287 6.66 -0.85 -21.41
CA ILE A 287 6.33 -1.70 -22.56
C ILE A 287 6.72 -1.03 -23.87
N PHE A 288 6.44 0.26 -24.04
CA PHE A 288 6.79 0.96 -25.28
C PHE A 288 8.29 0.84 -25.62
N VAL A 289 9.15 1.06 -24.63
CA VAL A 289 10.61 0.95 -24.82
C VAL A 289 11.02 -0.49 -25.10
N TRP A 290 10.53 -1.45 -24.31
CA TRP A 290 10.88 -2.87 -24.47
C TRP A 290 10.34 -3.46 -25.77
N TRP A 291 9.17 -3.01 -26.23
CA TRP A 291 8.60 -3.38 -27.51
C TRP A 291 9.51 -2.91 -28.65
N TRP A 292 9.95 -1.64 -28.63
CA TRP A 292 10.90 -1.13 -29.63
C TRP A 292 12.26 -1.83 -29.59
N LEU A 293 12.77 -2.18 -28.41
CA LEU A 293 14.01 -2.97 -28.29
C LEU A 293 13.84 -4.36 -28.92
N GLY A 294 12.71 -5.02 -28.69
CA GLY A 294 12.39 -6.31 -29.31
C GLY A 294 12.23 -6.21 -30.83
N ALA A 295 11.49 -5.21 -31.30
CA ALA A 295 11.30 -4.94 -32.72
C ALA A 295 12.63 -4.62 -33.41
N LEU A 296 13.47 -3.75 -32.84
CA LEU A 296 14.77 -3.39 -33.38
C LEU A 296 15.71 -4.60 -33.45
N LEU A 297 15.75 -5.42 -32.40
CA LEU A 297 16.55 -6.65 -32.41
C LEU A 297 16.08 -7.61 -33.50
N ALA A 298 14.77 -7.80 -33.65
CA ALA A 298 14.21 -8.62 -34.72
C ALA A 298 14.55 -8.04 -36.10
N VAL A 299 14.43 -6.73 -36.31
CA VAL A 299 14.79 -6.05 -37.58
C VAL A 299 16.27 -6.26 -37.90
N ILE A 300 17.18 -6.07 -36.94
CA ILE A 300 18.62 -6.26 -37.14
C ILE A 300 18.93 -7.71 -37.56
N LEU A 301 18.40 -8.68 -36.81
CA LEU A 301 18.61 -10.10 -37.11
C LEU A 301 17.98 -10.49 -38.46
N TYR A 302 16.80 -9.95 -38.77
CA TYR A 302 16.11 -10.12 -40.03
C TYR A 302 16.95 -9.60 -41.21
N LEU A 303 17.46 -8.37 -41.13
CA LEU A 303 18.26 -7.74 -42.18
C LEU A 303 19.66 -8.36 -42.32
N SER A 304 20.18 -8.99 -41.26
CA SER A 304 21.47 -9.70 -41.28
C SER A 304 21.41 -11.13 -41.83
N ASP A 305 20.25 -11.58 -42.32
CA ASP A 305 20.00 -12.96 -42.76
C ASP A 305 20.25 -14.03 -41.68
N ALA A 306 20.24 -13.64 -40.40
CA ALA A 306 20.45 -14.55 -39.27
C ALA A 306 19.18 -15.36 -38.90
N LEU A 307 18.00 -14.93 -39.38
CA LEU A 307 16.71 -15.58 -39.10
C LEU A 307 16.13 -16.21 -40.37
N PRO A 308 15.57 -17.44 -40.29
CA PRO A 308 14.96 -18.10 -41.45
C PRO A 308 13.64 -17.44 -41.87
N MET A 309 13.23 -17.58 -43.13
CA MET A 309 11.95 -17.07 -43.66
C MET A 309 11.03 -18.25 -43.98
N PRO A 310 10.23 -18.74 -43.02
CA PRO A 310 9.44 -19.95 -43.18
C PRO A 310 8.23 -19.78 -44.11
N GLY A 311 7.81 -18.55 -44.40
CA GLY A 311 6.66 -18.27 -45.26
C GLY A 311 7.02 -17.34 -46.41
N ALA A 312 6.17 -17.33 -47.43
CA ALA A 312 6.21 -16.34 -48.49
C ALA A 312 4.78 -15.91 -48.84
N LEU A 313 4.60 -14.62 -49.14
CA LEU A 313 3.38 -14.16 -49.80
C LEU A 313 3.65 -14.19 -51.31
N SER A 314 3.05 -15.16 -52.01
CA SER A 314 3.29 -15.34 -53.45
C SER A 314 2.61 -14.25 -54.29
N ALA A 315 3.28 -13.86 -55.38
CA ALA A 315 2.73 -12.96 -56.39
C ALA A 315 1.47 -13.58 -57.03
N GLY A 316 0.34 -12.88 -56.95
CA GLY A 316 -0.99 -13.37 -57.38
C GLY A 316 -2.10 -13.15 -56.34
N SER A 317 -1.73 -12.87 -55.09
CA SER A 317 -2.60 -12.14 -54.15
C SER A 317 -2.78 -10.70 -54.65
N PRO A 318 -3.95 -10.06 -54.55
CA PRO A 318 -4.20 -8.75 -55.16
C PRO A 318 -3.37 -7.56 -54.62
N PHE A 319 -2.32 -7.80 -53.81
CA PHE A 319 -1.60 -6.81 -53.00
C PHE A 319 -0.08 -6.82 -53.16
N VAL A 320 0.49 -7.88 -53.75
CA VAL A 320 1.94 -8.00 -53.85
C VAL A 320 2.29 -8.46 -55.25
N GLU A 321 2.94 -7.57 -55.99
CA GLU A 321 3.45 -7.84 -57.34
C GLU A 321 4.70 -8.75 -57.32
N LEU A 322 5.19 -9.09 -56.12
CA LEU A 322 6.46 -9.74 -55.83
C LEU A 322 6.26 -10.91 -54.86
N ASP A 323 7.13 -11.91 -54.94
CA ASP A 323 7.19 -12.95 -53.91
C ASP A 323 7.88 -12.36 -52.67
N CYS A 324 7.11 -12.13 -51.60
CA CYS A 324 7.61 -11.51 -50.38
C CYS A 324 8.01 -12.57 -49.35
N PRO A 325 9.30 -12.69 -48.97
CA PRO A 325 9.70 -13.59 -47.89
C PRO A 325 9.23 -13.05 -46.54
N LEU A 326 8.59 -13.90 -45.74
CA LEU A 326 7.98 -13.51 -44.48
C LEU A 326 8.46 -14.39 -43.31
N GLY A 327 8.51 -13.81 -42.13
CA GLY A 327 8.77 -14.51 -40.88
C GLY A 327 8.13 -13.77 -39.69
N PRO A 328 7.60 -14.49 -38.69
CA PRO A 328 6.85 -13.91 -37.56
C PRO A 328 7.79 -13.34 -36.47
N TRP A 329 8.95 -12.80 -36.87
CA TRP A 329 10.05 -12.55 -35.95
C TRP A 329 9.80 -11.32 -35.11
N THR A 330 9.32 -10.21 -35.68
CA THR A 330 8.99 -9.04 -34.88
C THR A 330 7.81 -9.35 -33.95
N VAL A 331 6.79 -10.12 -34.37
CA VAL A 331 5.72 -10.61 -33.48
C VAL A 331 6.29 -11.42 -32.32
N LEU A 332 7.18 -12.38 -32.58
CA LEU A 332 7.78 -13.23 -31.53
C LEU A 332 8.62 -12.42 -30.54
N PHE A 333 9.55 -11.60 -31.05
CA PHE A 333 10.46 -10.84 -30.20
C PHE A 333 9.73 -9.78 -29.40
N THR A 334 8.80 -9.05 -30.01
CA THR A 334 8.01 -8.03 -29.31
C THR A 334 7.07 -8.65 -28.29
N MET A 335 6.51 -9.83 -28.55
CA MET A 335 5.73 -10.57 -27.57
C MET A 335 6.59 -10.88 -26.33
N ILE A 336 7.77 -11.48 -26.53
CA ILE A 336 8.69 -11.83 -25.44
C ILE A 336 9.11 -10.58 -24.65
N THR A 337 9.55 -9.52 -25.32
CA THR A 337 10.02 -8.31 -24.64
C THR A 337 8.89 -7.55 -23.95
N THR A 338 7.67 -7.57 -24.50
CA THR A 338 6.48 -6.98 -23.84
C THR A 338 6.16 -7.70 -22.53
N PHE A 339 6.18 -9.03 -22.51
CA PHE A 339 5.97 -9.79 -21.28
C PHE A 339 7.10 -9.61 -20.27
N LEU A 340 8.36 -9.57 -20.75
CA LEU A 340 9.52 -9.31 -19.91
C LEU A 340 9.45 -7.91 -19.27
N ALA A 341 8.95 -6.91 -20.00
CA ALA A 341 8.79 -5.55 -19.48
C ALA A 341 7.95 -5.53 -18.20
N PHE A 342 6.85 -6.29 -18.13
CA PHE A 342 6.03 -6.39 -16.92
C PHE A 342 6.81 -6.98 -15.74
N LEU A 343 7.54 -8.07 -15.98
CA LEU A 343 8.29 -8.80 -14.95
C LEU A 343 9.43 -7.96 -14.36
N VAL A 344 10.12 -7.20 -15.20
CA VAL A 344 11.29 -6.42 -14.79
C VAL A 344 10.89 -5.02 -14.29
N SER A 345 9.71 -4.49 -14.65
CA SER A 345 9.26 -3.14 -14.26
C SER A 345 9.33 -2.78 -12.76
N PRO A 346 9.17 -3.70 -11.78
CA PRO A 346 9.32 -3.36 -10.36
C PRO A 346 10.78 -3.12 -9.93
N TYR A 347 11.74 -3.52 -10.75
CA TYR A 347 13.18 -3.45 -10.49
C TYR A 347 13.87 -2.29 -11.21
N ILE A 348 13.26 -1.76 -12.27
CA ILE A 348 13.82 -0.64 -13.06
C ILE A 348 13.30 0.69 -12.52
N PRO A 349 14.13 1.76 -12.52
CA PRO A 349 13.64 3.12 -12.36
C PRO A 349 12.56 3.45 -13.39
N GLY A 350 11.43 4.03 -12.97
CA GLY A 350 10.35 4.44 -13.86
C GLY A 350 10.86 5.51 -14.82
N LEU A 351 10.65 5.31 -16.12
CA LEU A 351 11.15 6.19 -17.18
C LEU A 351 10.57 7.62 -17.12
N CYS A 352 9.42 7.80 -16.45
CA CYS A 352 8.76 9.10 -16.24
C CYS A 352 8.01 9.20 -14.89
N ALA A 353 8.26 8.31 -13.93
CA ALA A 353 7.48 8.26 -12.68
C ALA A 353 8.18 9.01 -11.54
N GLN A 354 7.46 9.93 -10.89
CA GLN A 354 7.91 10.49 -9.61
C GLN A 354 8.07 9.37 -8.57
N PRO A 355 8.93 9.55 -7.55
CA PRO A 355 8.99 8.63 -6.43
C PRO A 355 7.66 8.71 -5.66
N ASP A 356 6.74 7.78 -5.94
CA ASP A 356 5.46 7.73 -5.25
C ASP A 356 5.65 7.05 -3.90
N THR A 357 5.62 7.82 -2.82
CA THR A 357 5.52 7.30 -1.46
C THR A 357 4.07 6.90 -1.23
N CYS A 358 3.81 5.60 -1.11
CA CYS A 358 2.47 5.09 -0.90
C CYS A 358 2.28 4.66 0.56
N PHE A 359 1.11 4.96 1.11
CA PHE A 359 0.61 4.28 2.30
C PHE A 359 -0.06 2.98 1.87
N MET A 360 0.40 1.86 2.44
CA MET A 360 -0.17 0.53 2.25
C MET A 360 -0.16 -0.18 3.61
N ASP A 361 -1.34 -0.53 4.10
CA ASP A 361 -1.56 -1.21 5.38
C ASP A 361 -0.54 -2.33 5.66
N ALA A 362 -0.33 -3.27 4.73
CA ALA A 362 0.55 -4.44 4.89
C ALA A 362 2.01 -4.12 5.23
N ALA A 363 2.50 -2.93 4.87
CA ALA A 363 3.90 -2.52 5.08
C ALA A 363 4.04 -1.30 5.99
N CYS A 364 3.02 -0.45 6.03
CA CYS A 364 3.01 0.80 6.78
C CYS A 364 2.30 0.69 8.13
N ILE A 365 1.72 -0.46 8.46
CA ILE A 365 1.20 -0.79 9.79
C ILE A 365 2.04 -1.91 10.41
N ASN A 366 2.47 -1.73 11.66
CA ASN A 366 3.25 -2.74 12.36
C ASN A 366 2.29 -3.76 13.00
N TYR A 367 2.05 -4.87 12.30
CA TYR A 367 1.20 -5.95 12.79
C TYR A 367 1.88 -6.85 13.84
N ALA A 368 3.21 -6.77 14.01
CA ALA A 368 3.93 -7.58 14.99
C ALA A 368 3.77 -7.08 16.44
N SER A 369 3.31 -5.84 16.62
CA SER A 369 3.03 -5.26 17.94
C SER A 369 1.58 -4.80 18.01
N GLU A 370 0.82 -5.36 18.96
CA GLU A 370 -0.57 -5.00 19.18
C GLU A 370 -0.74 -3.51 19.50
N ALA A 371 0.14 -2.97 20.35
CA ALA A 371 0.12 -1.55 20.70
C ALA A 371 0.37 -0.64 19.48
N MET A 372 1.29 -1.02 18.58
CA MET A 372 1.56 -0.25 17.36
C MET A 372 0.46 -0.38 16.33
N ARG A 373 -0.15 -1.57 16.20
CA ARG A 373 -1.31 -1.81 15.34
C ARG A 373 -2.51 -0.97 15.79
N GLU A 374 -2.79 -0.95 17.09
CA GLU A 374 -3.80 -0.08 17.69
C GLU A 374 -3.50 1.40 17.40
N ARG A 375 -2.27 1.87 17.67
CA ARG A 375 -1.87 3.26 17.35
C ARG A 375 -2.08 3.60 15.88
N ALA A 376 -1.74 2.71 14.97
CA ALA A 376 -1.94 2.93 13.54
C ALA A 376 -3.43 2.99 13.17
N ALA A 377 -4.26 2.12 13.74
CA ALA A 377 -5.72 2.14 13.53
C ALA A 377 -6.35 3.44 14.07
N TYR A 378 -5.86 3.96 15.20
CA TYR A 378 -6.30 5.24 15.75
C TYR A 378 -5.76 6.46 14.98
N GLY A 379 -4.58 6.34 14.37
CA GLY A 379 -3.93 7.41 13.60
C GLY A 379 -4.37 7.50 12.13
N VAL A 380 -5.23 6.61 11.64
CA VAL A 380 -5.64 6.58 10.21
C VAL A 380 -6.14 7.94 9.75
N GLY A 381 -6.95 8.63 10.55
CA GLY A 381 -7.44 9.97 10.25
C GLY A 381 -6.32 11.00 9.99
N GLY A 382 -5.25 10.95 10.78
CA GLY A 382 -4.05 11.77 10.58
C GLY A 382 -3.29 11.37 9.32
N ILE A 383 -3.12 10.07 9.06
CA ILE A 383 -2.46 9.58 7.83
C ILE A 383 -3.20 10.06 6.57
N LEU A 384 -4.53 10.03 6.62
CA LEU A 384 -5.39 10.51 5.54
C LEU A 384 -5.27 12.02 5.31
N SER A 385 -5.10 12.82 6.37
CA SER A 385 -4.98 14.28 6.24
C SER A 385 -3.66 14.73 5.60
N VAL A 386 -2.58 13.96 5.77
CA VAL A 386 -1.27 14.21 5.12
C VAL A 386 -1.09 13.48 3.78
N SER A 387 -2.13 12.79 3.32
CA SER A 387 -2.14 12.12 2.02
C SER A 387 -2.59 13.08 0.92
N LYS A 388 -1.78 13.22 -0.14
CA LYS A 388 -2.11 14.09 -1.29
C LYS A 388 -3.25 13.52 -2.14
N GLU A 389 -3.31 12.20 -2.26
CA GLU A 389 -4.28 11.49 -3.07
C GLU A 389 -4.76 10.22 -2.36
N PHE A 390 -6.07 9.94 -2.46
CA PHE A 390 -6.69 8.71 -1.96
C PHE A 390 -7.12 7.85 -3.15
N CYS A 391 -6.45 6.74 -3.35
CA CYS A 391 -6.63 5.85 -4.48
C CYS A 391 -7.40 4.60 -4.03
N VAL A 392 -8.66 4.50 -4.46
CA VAL A 392 -9.54 3.36 -4.21
C VAL A 392 -9.27 2.30 -5.26
N LEU A 393 -8.64 1.20 -4.84
CA LEU A 393 -8.45 0.02 -5.67
C LEU A 393 -9.74 -0.81 -5.69
N TRP A 394 -10.66 -0.45 -6.60
CA TRP A 394 -12.04 -0.90 -6.54
C TRP A 394 -12.20 -2.40 -6.88
N SER A 395 -13.05 -3.05 -6.09
CA SER A 395 -13.55 -4.41 -6.32
C SER A 395 -14.95 -4.55 -5.70
N ALA A 396 -15.72 -5.55 -6.12
CA ALA A 396 -17.12 -5.73 -5.70
C ALA A 396 -17.36 -5.65 -4.16
N PRO A 397 -16.53 -6.25 -3.28
CA PRO A 397 -16.76 -6.20 -1.83
C PRO A 397 -16.26 -4.90 -1.17
N TYR A 398 -15.70 -3.93 -1.92
CA TYR A 398 -15.07 -2.75 -1.34
C TYR A 398 -16.05 -1.90 -0.51
N PHE A 399 -17.22 -1.55 -1.08
CA PHE A 399 -18.22 -0.72 -0.40
C PHE A 399 -19.01 -1.47 0.70
N GLN A 400 -18.75 -2.76 0.89
CA GLN A 400 -19.36 -3.56 1.96
C GLN A 400 -18.50 -3.54 3.23
N ARG A 401 -17.25 -3.09 3.14
CA ARG A 401 -16.27 -3.15 4.22
C ARG A 401 -16.25 -1.86 5.04
N LEU A 402 -16.40 -2.01 6.36
CA LEU A 402 -16.47 -0.90 7.31
C LEU A 402 -15.31 0.09 7.16
N TRP A 403 -14.08 -0.40 7.31
CA TRP A 403 -12.88 0.45 7.21
C TRP A 403 -12.72 1.10 5.84
N CYS A 404 -13.02 0.39 4.75
CA CYS A 404 -12.90 0.94 3.40
C CYS A 404 -13.85 2.13 3.15
N VAL A 405 -15.09 2.04 3.63
CA VAL A 405 -16.07 3.12 3.50
C VAL A 405 -15.76 4.25 4.48
N PHE A 406 -15.36 3.93 5.71
CA PHE A 406 -14.96 4.92 6.70
C PHE A 406 -13.76 5.76 6.26
N GLU A 407 -12.67 5.13 5.78
CA GLU A 407 -11.48 5.82 5.28
C GLU A 407 -11.83 6.75 4.12
N LEU A 408 -12.62 6.25 3.18
CA LEU A 408 -13.02 6.99 1.99
C LEU A 408 -13.90 8.21 2.35
N ALA A 409 -14.88 8.04 3.24
CA ALA A 409 -15.73 9.12 3.72
C ALA A 409 -14.92 10.14 4.53
N THR A 410 -14.05 9.67 5.42
CA THR A 410 -13.19 10.52 6.25
C THR A 410 -12.25 11.36 5.38
N TYR A 411 -11.57 10.76 4.40
CA TYR A 411 -10.72 11.51 3.48
C TYR A 411 -11.52 12.52 2.65
N SER A 412 -12.69 12.14 2.14
CA SER A 412 -13.57 13.02 1.38
C SER A 412 -14.09 14.21 2.18
N LYS A 413 -14.15 14.11 3.51
CA LYS A 413 -14.54 15.18 4.42
C LYS A 413 -13.34 16.02 4.89
N ALA A 414 -12.22 15.37 5.20
CA ALA A 414 -11.06 15.98 5.85
C ALA A 414 -10.14 16.76 4.89
N SER A 415 -10.06 16.32 3.64
CA SER A 415 -9.08 16.82 2.68
C SER A 415 -9.75 17.39 1.43
N SER A 416 -9.20 18.47 0.89
CA SER A 416 -9.48 18.93 -0.48
C SER A 416 -8.73 18.11 -1.53
N GLY A 417 -7.95 17.12 -1.10
CA GLY A 417 -7.16 16.23 -1.93
C GLY A 417 -8.01 15.37 -2.87
N LYS A 418 -7.35 14.80 -3.88
CA LYS A 418 -8.05 14.08 -4.95
C LYS A 418 -8.42 12.67 -4.50
N VAL A 419 -9.70 12.31 -4.61
CA VAL A 419 -10.14 10.90 -4.56
C VAL A 419 -10.11 10.35 -5.97
N ARG A 420 -9.47 9.19 -6.16
CA ARG A 420 -9.39 8.50 -7.45
C ARG A 420 -9.93 7.08 -7.32
N LEU A 421 -10.91 6.75 -8.14
CA LEU A 421 -11.46 5.41 -8.26
C LEU A 421 -10.72 4.64 -9.36
N GLU A 422 -9.99 3.58 -9.00
CA GLU A 422 -9.15 2.79 -9.90
C GLU A 422 -9.60 1.33 -9.90
N PRO A 423 -10.46 0.93 -10.85
CA PRO A 423 -10.94 -0.45 -10.93
C PRO A 423 -9.94 -1.37 -11.63
N PHE A 424 -9.62 -2.52 -11.00
CA PHE A 424 -8.66 -3.50 -11.51
C PHE A 424 -8.96 -4.08 -12.90
N PHE A 425 -10.23 -4.03 -13.32
CA PHE A 425 -10.67 -4.70 -14.53
C PHE A 425 -10.23 -3.99 -15.81
N HIS A 426 -9.84 -2.70 -15.76
CA HIS A 426 -9.32 -2.02 -16.95
C HIS A 426 -7.98 -2.58 -17.39
N GLU A 427 -7.04 -2.76 -16.45
CA GLU A 427 -5.72 -3.32 -16.75
C GLU A 427 -5.85 -4.77 -17.23
N LEU A 428 -6.70 -5.56 -16.55
CA LEU A 428 -6.92 -6.96 -16.91
C LEU A 428 -7.60 -7.11 -18.27
N ALA A 429 -8.59 -6.26 -18.58
CA ALA A 429 -9.21 -6.25 -19.91
C ALA A 429 -8.21 -5.85 -20.98
N THR A 430 -7.36 -4.85 -20.72
CA THR A 430 -6.32 -4.43 -21.66
C THR A 430 -5.31 -5.54 -21.91
N LEU A 431 -4.82 -6.20 -20.85
CA LEU A 431 -3.94 -7.36 -20.94
C LEU A 431 -4.61 -8.50 -21.72
N GLY A 432 -5.90 -8.75 -21.46
CA GLY A 432 -6.70 -9.71 -22.20
C GLY A 432 -6.76 -9.40 -23.69
N PHE A 433 -7.08 -8.16 -24.07
CA PHE A 433 -7.05 -7.72 -25.47
C PHE A 433 -5.66 -7.87 -26.09
N MET A 434 -4.60 -7.46 -25.39
CA MET A 434 -3.22 -7.61 -25.85
C MET A 434 -2.88 -9.07 -26.17
N VAL A 435 -3.19 -9.99 -25.26
CA VAL A 435 -2.98 -11.43 -25.46
C VAL A 435 -3.77 -11.94 -26.66
N CYS A 436 -5.06 -11.59 -26.76
CA CYS A 436 -5.91 -12.00 -27.87
C CYS A 436 -5.40 -11.48 -29.23
N LEU A 437 -4.91 -10.23 -29.27
CA LEU A 437 -4.39 -9.61 -30.48
C LEU A 437 -3.03 -10.20 -30.90
N TYR A 438 -2.14 -10.54 -29.95
CA TYR A 438 -0.93 -11.32 -30.25
C TYR A 438 -1.27 -12.72 -30.75
N LEU A 439 -2.22 -13.41 -30.13
CA LEU A 439 -2.69 -14.72 -30.59
C LEU A 439 -3.30 -14.64 -32.00
N GLY A 440 -4.07 -13.59 -32.29
CA GLY A 440 -4.60 -13.32 -33.63
C GLY A 440 -3.49 -13.13 -34.66
N ALA A 441 -2.47 -12.33 -34.34
CA ALA A 441 -1.29 -12.17 -35.19
C ALA A 441 -0.54 -13.49 -35.42
N TRP A 442 -0.42 -14.33 -34.40
CA TRP A 442 0.17 -15.67 -34.53
C TRP A 442 -0.66 -16.60 -35.41
N VAL A 443 -1.98 -16.62 -35.26
CA VAL A 443 -2.87 -17.44 -36.09
C VAL A 443 -2.81 -16.98 -37.55
N PHE A 444 -2.74 -15.67 -37.79
CA PHE A 444 -2.50 -15.12 -39.12
C PHE A 444 -1.17 -15.60 -39.70
N TRP A 445 -0.10 -15.60 -38.91
CA TRP A 445 1.19 -16.12 -39.37
C TRP A 445 1.17 -17.60 -39.69
N MET A 446 0.55 -18.40 -38.83
CA MET A 446 0.40 -19.84 -39.04
C MET A 446 -0.47 -20.13 -40.27
N SER A 447 -1.47 -19.30 -40.57
CA SER A 447 -2.30 -19.49 -41.76
C SER A 447 -1.51 -19.23 -43.05
N ILE A 448 -0.61 -18.25 -43.07
CA ILE A 448 0.31 -18.02 -44.20
C ILE A 448 1.32 -19.16 -44.34
N ALA A 449 1.90 -19.63 -43.23
CA ALA A 449 2.96 -20.64 -43.26
C ALA A 449 2.47 -22.06 -43.60
N PHE A 450 1.21 -22.39 -43.32
CA PHE A 450 0.73 -23.78 -43.35
C PHE A 450 -0.54 -24.04 -44.19
N SER A 451 -1.14 -23.05 -44.84
CA SER A 451 -2.41 -23.26 -45.55
C SER A 451 -2.47 -22.62 -46.93
N ASP A 452 -2.54 -23.47 -47.96
CA ASP A 452 -2.94 -23.10 -49.33
C ASP A 452 -4.47 -22.90 -49.48
N ALA A 453 -5.25 -23.18 -48.42
CA ALA A 453 -6.70 -23.19 -48.47
C ALA A 453 -7.32 -21.79 -48.25
N PRO A 454 -8.44 -21.46 -48.94
CA PRO A 454 -9.15 -20.18 -48.77
C PRO A 454 -9.69 -19.95 -47.35
N ILE A 455 -9.80 -20.99 -46.52
CA ILE A 455 -10.16 -20.90 -45.10
C ILE A 455 -9.10 -20.14 -44.27
N ALA A 456 -7.83 -20.11 -44.72
CA ALA A 456 -6.73 -19.36 -44.10
C ALA A 456 -7.02 -17.87 -43.94
N ALA A 457 -7.76 -17.28 -44.87
CA ALA A 457 -8.13 -15.87 -44.84
C ALA A 457 -9.12 -15.54 -43.70
N TYR A 458 -9.87 -16.53 -43.22
CA TYR A 458 -10.92 -16.34 -42.21
C TYR A 458 -10.48 -16.70 -40.78
N LEU A 459 -9.44 -17.53 -40.65
CA LEU A 459 -8.84 -17.95 -39.37
C LEU A 459 -8.45 -16.79 -38.43
N PRO A 460 -7.86 -15.68 -38.90
CA PRO A 460 -7.54 -14.52 -38.06
C PRO A 460 -8.79 -13.90 -37.41
N PHE A 461 -9.93 -13.85 -38.11
CA PHE A 461 -11.17 -13.31 -37.55
C PHE A 461 -11.76 -14.21 -36.47
N LEU A 462 -11.61 -15.53 -36.61
CA LEU A 462 -11.97 -16.48 -35.54
C LEU A 462 -11.06 -16.33 -34.33
N ALA A 463 -9.77 -16.02 -34.53
CA ALA A 463 -8.82 -15.76 -33.46
C ALA A 463 -9.11 -14.48 -32.67
N LEU A 464 -10.00 -13.61 -33.17
CA LEU A 464 -10.51 -12.43 -32.45
C LEU A 464 -11.76 -12.72 -31.60
N LEU A 465 -12.38 -13.91 -31.69
CA LEU A 465 -13.52 -14.27 -30.84
C LEU A 465 -13.23 -14.14 -29.33
N PRO A 466 -12.04 -14.49 -28.80
CA PRO A 466 -11.68 -14.22 -27.42
C PRO A 466 -11.76 -12.74 -27.01
N CYS A 467 -11.57 -11.79 -27.93
CA CYS A 467 -11.78 -10.36 -27.66
C CYS A 467 -13.23 -10.06 -27.27
N MET A 468 -14.21 -10.84 -27.76
CA MET A 468 -15.62 -10.71 -27.37
C MET A 468 -15.85 -11.12 -25.93
N LEU A 469 -15.15 -12.17 -25.46
CA LEU A 469 -15.20 -12.57 -24.06
C LEU A 469 -14.59 -11.50 -23.16
N VAL A 470 -13.44 -10.93 -23.56
CA VAL A 470 -12.82 -9.81 -22.83
C VAL A 470 -13.78 -8.61 -22.76
N LEU A 471 -14.44 -8.28 -23.88
CA LEU A 471 -15.45 -7.22 -23.94
C LEU A 471 -16.65 -7.52 -23.02
N HIS A 472 -17.13 -8.76 -23.00
CA HIS A 472 -18.21 -9.20 -22.11
C HIS A 472 -17.85 -9.02 -20.64
N LEU A 473 -16.65 -9.48 -20.25
CA LEU A 473 -16.15 -9.34 -18.89
C LEU A 473 -16.00 -7.87 -18.51
N LEU A 474 -15.44 -7.03 -19.38
CA LEU A 474 -15.34 -5.60 -19.17
C LEU A 474 -16.71 -4.96 -18.94
N ARG A 475 -17.70 -5.27 -19.79
CA ARG A 475 -19.07 -4.78 -19.67
C ARG A 475 -19.70 -5.18 -18.33
N ARG A 476 -19.58 -6.47 -17.96
CA ARG A 476 -20.13 -6.99 -16.71
C ARG A 476 -19.51 -6.30 -15.48
N ARG A 477 -18.20 -6.03 -15.51
CA ARG A 477 -17.53 -5.27 -14.45
C ARG A 477 -17.97 -3.80 -14.40
N CYS A 478 -18.33 -3.21 -15.54
CA CYS A 478 -18.95 -1.88 -15.57
C CYS A 478 -20.33 -1.86 -14.91
N VAL A 479 -21.14 -2.92 -15.08
CA VAL A 479 -22.41 -3.08 -14.35
C VAL A 479 -22.15 -3.20 -12.86
N GLU A 480 -21.22 -4.07 -12.44
CA GLU A 480 -20.91 -4.29 -11.02
C GLU A 480 -20.49 -2.99 -10.30
N ILE A 481 -19.67 -2.15 -10.92
CA ILE A 481 -19.25 -0.87 -10.32
C ILE A 481 -20.38 0.17 -10.32
N GLN A 482 -21.20 0.22 -11.36
CA GLN A 482 -22.38 1.09 -11.41
C GLN A 482 -23.37 0.73 -10.32
N ASP A 483 -23.67 -0.56 -10.16
CA ASP A 483 -24.58 -1.05 -9.14
C ASP A 483 -24.02 -0.82 -7.73
N ALA A 484 -22.71 -1.05 -7.54
CA ALA A 484 -22.06 -0.85 -6.25
C ALA A 484 -22.04 0.63 -5.83
N VAL A 485 -21.79 1.56 -6.76
CA VAL A 485 -21.90 3.00 -6.50
C VAL A 485 -23.36 3.38 -6.28
N GLY A 486 -24.30 2.86 -7.08
CA GLY A 486 -25.73 3.14 -6.93
C GLY A 486 -26.30 2.72 -5.58
N LYS A 487 -25.82 1.60 -5.02
CA LYS A 487 -26.18 1.12 -3.67
C LYS A 487 -25.75 2.05 -2.54
N LEU A 488 -24.82 2.99 -2.78
CA LEU A 488 -24.47 4.00 -1.78
C LEU A 488 -25.66 4.91 -1.44
N LYS A 489 -26.64 5.09 -2.34
CA LYS A 489 -27.86 5.88 -2.07
C LYS A 489 -28.72 5.33 -0.95
N THR A 490 -28.72 4.01 -0.77
CA THR A 490 -29.49 3.29 0.26
C THR A 490 -28.56 2.67 1.30
N PHE A 491 -27.35 3.21 1.45
CA PHE A 491 -26.33 2.73 2.38
C PHE A 491 -26.83 2.82 3.83
N GLU A 492 -26.50 1.84 4.66
CA GLU A 492 -26.74 1.85 6.12
C GLU A 492 -25.47 1.44 6.85
N PHE A 493 -25.09 2.15 7.92
CA PHE A 493 -23.86 1.87 8.67
C PHE A 493 -23.82 0.44 9.21
N ASP A 494 -24.93 -0.06 9.77
CA ASP A 494 -25.00 -1.39 10.39
C ASP A 494 -24.86 -2.55 9.40
N SER A 495 -25.06 -2.28 8.10
CA SER A 495 -24.92 -3.26 7.03
C SER A 495 -23.46 -3.59 6.70
N LEU A 496 -22.50 -2.80 7.20
CA LEU A 496 -21.09 -2.96 6.90
C LEU A 496 -20.49 -4.19 7.58
N GLU A 497 -19.77 -4.97 6.78
CA GLU A 497 -19.04 -6.14 7.22
C GLU A 497 -17.82 -5.74 8.06
N CYS A 498 -17.68 -6.40 9.22
CA CYS A 498 -16.57 -6.26 10.16
C CYS A 498 -15.91 -7.63 10.34
N GLU A 499 -14.60 -7.69 10.59
CA GLU A 499 -13.95 -8.98 10.88
C GLU A 499 -14.16 -9.40 12.34
N ARG A 500 -14.24 -8.43 13.24
CA ARG A 500 -14.48 -8.62 14.67
C ARG A 500 -15.50 -7.62 15.18
N GLU A 501 -16.29 -8.01 16.17
CA GLU A 501 -17.33 -7.15 16.77
C GLU A 501 -16.71 -5.96 17.51
N GLU A 502 -15.55 -6.15 18.14
CA GLU A 502 -14.73 -5.08 18.75
C GLU A 502 -14.33 -3.98 17.75
N GLU A 503 -14.14 -4.31 16.46
CA GLU A 503 -13.82 -3.32 15.42
C GLU A 503 -15.02 -2.43 15.10
N ARG A 504 -16.25 -2.95 15.25
CA ARG A 504 -17.48 -2.20 15.02
C ARG A 504 -17.69 -1.16 16.11
N GLU A 505 -17.51 -1.54 17.38
CA GLU A 505 -17.57 -0.60 18.51
C GLU A 505 -16.56 0.54 18.32
N PHE A 506 -15.34 0.20 17.89
CA PHE A 506 -14.32 1.20 17.63
C PHE A 506 -14.70 2.11 16.45
N ALA A 507 -15.12 1.56 15.32
CA ALA A 507 -15.49 2.37 14.17
C ALA A 507 -16.71 3.26 14.47
N GLN A 508 -17.64 2.80 15.30
CA GLN A 508 -18.76 3.63 15.75
C GLN A 508 -18.28 4.85 16.53
N LEU A 509 -17.36 4.67 17.48
CA LEU A 509 -16.74 5.79 18.22
C LEU A 509 -15.96 6.73 17.29
N ALA A 510 -15.23 6.19 16.30
CA ALA A 510 -14.52 6.98 15.31
C ALA A 510 -15.49 7.78 14.43
N VAL A 511 -16.61 7.17 14.01
CA VAL A 511 -17.69 7.80 13.24
C VAL A 511 -18.34 8.92 14.04
N GLU A 512 -18.71 8.70 15.29
CA GLU A 512 -19.29 9.73 16.16
C GLU A 512 -18.33 10.91 16.33
N ARG A 513 -17.03 10.66 16.47
CA ARG A 513 -16.03 11.75 16.59
C ARG A 513 -15.82 12.54 15.29
N TRP A 514 -15.81 11.87 14.14
CA TRP A 514 -15.59 12.54 12.84
C TRP A 514 -16.84 13.17 12.24
N PHE A 515 -18.01 12.55 12.47
CA PHE A 515 -19.26 12.89 11.80
C PHE A 515 -20.35 13.39 12.75
N GLY A 516 -20.18 13.23 14.06
CA GLY A 516 -21.18 13.58 15.08
C GLY A 516 -22.01 12.37 15.49
N SER A 517 -22.55 11.65 14.50
CA SER A 517 -23.33 10.43 14.73
C SER A 517 -23.22 9.43 13.58
N ALA A 518 -23.61 8.17 13.83
CA ALA A 518 -23.73 7.16 12.77
C ALA A 518 -24.76 7.54 11.70
N SER A 519 -25.80 8.29 12.07
CA SER A 519 -26.80 8.83 11.14
C SER A 519 -26.17 9.88 10.22
N ASP A 520 -25.40 10.81 10.77
CA ASP A 520 -24.72 11.86 9.99
C ASP A 520 -23.68 11.28 9.03
N PHE A 521 -22.96 10.23 9.46
CA PHE A 521 -22.08 9.46 8.60
C PHE A 521 -22.84 8.78 7.47
N THR A 522 -23.97 8.12 7.77
CA THR A 522 -24.81 7.46 6.78
C THR A 522 -25.31 8.46 5.74
N GLU A 523 -25.79 9.63 6.18
CA GLU A 523 -26.23 10.70 5.28
C GLU A 523 -25.07 11.26 4.43
N HIS A 524 -23.89 11.45 5.04
CA HIS A 524 -22.69 11.86 4.31
C HIS A 524 -22.32 10.87 3.20
N VAL A 525 -22.41 9.56 3.47
CA VAL A 525 -22.15 8.51 2.48
C VAL A 525 -23.19 8.53 1.36
N ARG A 526 -24.49 8.61 1.72
CA ARG A 526 -25.61 8.60 0.77
C ARG A 526 -25.62 9.78 -0.19
N VAL A 527 -25.21 10.95 0.28
CA VAL A 527 -25.29 12.19 -0.51
C VAL A 527 -23.93 12.59 -1.05
N SER A 528 -23.00 12.94 -0.15
CA SER A 528 -21.73 13.56 -0.53
C SER A 528 -20.78 12.57 -1.19
N LEU A 529 -20.57 11.41 -0.56
CA LEU A 529 -19.67 10.39 -1.08
C LEU A 529 -20.25 9.76 -2.35
N HIS A 530 -21.54 9.41 -2.36
CA HIS A 530 -22.22 8.92 -3.56
C HIS A 530 -22.02 9.87 -4.75
N ARG A 531 -22.29 11.18 -4.58
CA ARG A 531 -22.11 12.18 -5.65
C ARG A 531 -20.66 12.23 -6.14
N THR A 532 -19.70 12.14 -5.21
CA THR A 532 -18.26 12.10 -5.55
C THR A 532 -17.92 10.86 -6.37
N MET A 533 -18.40 9.68 -5.95
CA MET A 533 -18.16 8.41 -6.65
C MET A 533 -18.86 8.36 -8.01
N GLU A 534 -20.08 8.87 -8.12
CA GLU A 534 -20.83 8.97 -9.37
C GLU A 534 -20.10 9.86 -10.38
N LYS A 535 -19.57 11.01 -9.93
CA LYS A 535 -18.74 11.88 -10.78
C LYS A 535 -17.44 11.19 -11.24
N GLN A 536 -16.76 10.48 -10.34
CA GLN A 536 -15.55 9.70 -10.71
C GLN A 536 -15.89 8.60 -11.73
N LEU A 537 -17.01 7.91 -11.55
CA LEU A 537 -17.49 6.85 -12.44
C LEU A 537 -17.82 7.39 -13.84
N GLN A 538 -18.41 8.59 -13.94
CA GLN A 538 -18.67 9.25 -15.23
C GLN A 538 -17.38 9.66 -15.96
N LEU A 539 -16.34 10.01 -15.20
CA LEU A 539 -15.02 10.39 -15.75
C LEU A 539 -14.11 9.19 -16.01
N LEU A 540 -14.56 7.98 -15.67
CA LEU A 540 -13.77 6.77 -15.72
C LEU A 540 -13.51 6.35 -17.19
N LYS A 541 -12.35 6.71 -17.73
CA LYS A 541 -11.87 6.29 -19.05
C LYS A 541 -10.76 5.25 -18.95
N VAL A 542 -10.66 4.36 -19.93
CA VAL A 542 -9.45 3.54 -20.07
C VAL A 542 -8.37 4.46 -20.64
N PRO A 543 -7.22 4.66 -19.98
CA PRO A 543 -6.19 5.55 -20.48
C PRO A 543 -5.73 5.15 -21.89
N THR A 544 -5.60 6.10 -22.82
CA THR A 544 -5.17 5.83 -24.21
C THR A 544 -3.83 5.08 -24.27
N ARG A 545 -2.91 5.37 -23.34
CA ARG A 545 -1.63 4.63 -23.20
C ARG A 545 -1.81 3.12 -22.97
N TYR A 546 -2.89 2.69 -22.32
CA TYR A 546 -3.18 1.26 -22.13
C TYR A 546 -3.67 0.63 -23.43
N LEU A 547 -4.51 1.35 -24.19
CA LEU A 547 -4.98 0.88 -25.48
C LEU A 547 -3.85 0.78 -26.51
N VAL A 548 -2.87 1.70 -26.47
CA VAL A 548 -1.63 1.61 -27.27
C VAL A 548 -0.83 0.33 -26.95
N VAL A 549 -0.82 -0.11 -25.69
CA VAL A 549 -0.19 -1.39 -25.31
C VAL A 549 -0.96 -2.58 -25.90
N ALA A 550 -2.29 -2.52 -25.95
CA ALA A 550 -3.10 -3.61 -26.48
C ALA A 550 -2.83 -3.89 -27.98
N ILE A 551 -2.53 -2.85 -28.77
CA ILE A 551 -2.29 -2.97 -30.22
C ILE A 551 -0.85 -3.36 -30.59
N ALA A 552 0.00 -3.69 -29.61
CA ALA A 552 1.39 -4.07 -29.83
C ALA A 552 1.57 -5.26 -30.80
N GLY A 553 0.66 -6.25 -30.76
CA GLY A 553 0.69 -7.42 -31.65
C GLY A 553 0.43 -7.07 -33.13
N PRO A 554 -0.69 -6.39 -33.46
CA PRO A 554 -0.99 -5.94 -34.82
C PRO A 554 0.13 -5.07 -35.44
N LEU A 555 0.72 -4.17 -34.65
CA LEU A 555 1.86 -3.35 -35.10
C LEU A 555 3.08 -4.22 -35.46
N ALA A 556 3.38 -5.23 -34.65
CA ALA A 556 4.49 -6.15 -34.93
C ALA A 556 4.21 -6.97 -36.20
N MET A 557 3.00 -7.51 -36.35
CA MET A 557 2.60 -8.24 -37.56
C MET A 557 2.77 -7.40 -38.83
N SER A 558 2.41 -6.13 -38.77
CA SER A 558 2.56 -5.19 -39.89
C SER A 558 4.02 -4.87 -40.20
N LEU A 559 4.86 -4.81 -39.17
CA LEU A 559 6.30 -4.61 -39.33
C LEU A 559 6.96 -5.82 -40.02
N ASP A 560 6.56 -7.05 -39.69
CA ASP A 560 7.03 -8.26 -40.38
C ASP A 560 6.71 -8.22 -41.89
N ILE A 561 5.51 -7.79 -42.27
CA ILE A 561 5.11 -7.66 -43.69
C ILE A 561 5.90 -6.55 -44.39
N TRP A 562 6.07 -5.40 -43.73
CA TRP A 562 6.84 -4.29 -44.30
C TRP A 562 8.31 -4.68 -44.54
N LEU A 563 8.92 -5.43 -43.61
CA LEU A 563 10.27 -5.97 -43.77
C LEU A 563 10.36 -6.97 -44.93
N GLY A 564 9.33 -7.80 -45.11
CA GLY A 564 9.22 -8.69 -46.27
C GLY A 564 9.20 -7.95 -47.60
N LEU A 565 8.38 -6.89 -47.70
CA LEU A 565 8.35 -6.01 -48.87
C LEU A 565 9.73 -5.37 -49.12
N TYR A 566 10.39 -4.91 -48.06
CA TYR A 566 11.73 -4.33 -48.16
C TYR A 566 12.75 -5.33 -48.71
N LYS A 567 12.76 -6.57 -48.20
CA LYS A 567 13.65 -7.64 -48.70
C LYS A 567 13.34 -8.09 -50.13
N ALA A 568 12.06 -8.07 -50.51
CA ALA A 568 11.65 -8.30 -51.89
C ALA A 568 12.05 -7.16 -52.85
N SER A 569 12.76 -6.13 -52.36
CA SER A 569 13.17 -4.96 -53.14
C SER A 569 11.96 -4.21 -53.73
N ALA A 570 10.86 -4.15 -52.96
CA ALA A 570 9.68 -3.38 -53.33
C ALA A 570 10.03 -1.91 -53.59
N SER A 571 9.25 -1.27 -54.48
CA SER A 571 9.43 0.15 -54.78
C SER A 571 9.24 1.02 -53.52
N SER A 572 9.95 2.14 -53.45
CA SER A 572 9.80 3.11 -52.35
C SER A 572 8.36 3.61 -52.21
N ASP A 573 7.64 3.69 -53.33
CA ASP A 573 6.24 4.07 -53.38
C ASP A 573 5.34 3.00 -52.70
N LEU A 574 5.52 1.70 -52.98
CA LEU A 574 4.78 0.62 -52.32
C LEU A 574 5.07 0.58 -50.81
N LEU A 575 6.33 0.73 -50.40
CA LEU A 575 6.72 0.78 -48.99
C LEU A 575 6.05 1.94 -48.24
N MET A 576 5.95 3.11 -48.88
CA MET A 576 5.31 4.29 -48.28
C MET A 576 3.79 4.16 -48.22
N ARG A 577 3.15 3.58 -49.23
CA ARG A 577 1.71 3.27 -49.21
C ARG A 577 1.36 2.34 -48.07
N TYR A 578 2.11 1.24 -47.93
CA TYR A 578 1.90 0.28 -46.85
C TYR A 578 2.12 0.91 -45.47
N LEU A 579 3.21 1.67 -45.30
CA LEU A 579 3.52 2.35 -44.05
C LEU A 579 2.39 3.30 -43.64
N ALA A 580 1.93 4.16 -44.55
CA ALA A 580 0.90 5.14 -44.25
C ALA A 580 -0.50 4.51 -44.09
N GLY A 581 -0.90 3.63 -45.01
CA GLY A 581 -2.24 3.07 -45.07
C GLY A 581 -2.47 1.94 -44.09
N GLN A 582 -1.59 0.93 -44.10
CA GLN A 582 -1.73 -0.28 -43.29
C GLN A 582 -1.16 -0.06 -41.88
N LEU A 583 0.15 0.17 -41.76
CA LEU A 583 0.81 0.23 -40.45
C LEU A 583 0.30 1.41 -39.59
N ILE A 584 0.32 2.63 -40.13
CA ILE A 584 -0.13 3.83 -39.39
C ILE A 584 -1.66 3.94 -39.41
N GLY A 585 -2.28 3.87 -40.60
CA GLY A 585 -3.72 4.09 -40.73
C GLY A 585 -4.56 3.00 -40.09
N CYS A 586 -4.28 1.72 -40.36
CA CYS A 586 -5.06 0.60 -39.85
C CYS A 586 -4.58 0.11 -38.47
N ASP A 587 -3.35 -0.42 -38.41
CA ASP A 587 -2.89 -1.19 -37.25
C ASP A 587 -2.58 -0.32 -36.04
N LEU A 588 -2.12 0.92 -36.25
CA LEU A 588 -2.00 1.93 -35.19
C LEU A 588 -3.32 2.63 -34.90
N LEU A 589 -3.83 3.43 -35.85
CA LEU A 589 -4.88 4.40 -35.58
C LEU A 589 -6.28 3.79 -35.60
N TRP A 590 -6.64 3.03 -36.63
CA TRP A 590 -7.98 2.44 -36.73
C TRP A 590 -8.23 1.36 -35.68
N THR A 591 -7.22 0.55 -35.37
CA THR A 591 -7.29 -0.46 -34.31
C THR A 591 -7.47 0.22 -32.94
N LEU A 592 -6.73 1.30 -32.68
CA LEU A 592 -6.90 2.11 -31.47
C LEU A 592 -8.31 2.70 -31.38
N ALA A 593 -8.82 3.30 -32.47
CA ALA A 593 -10.19 3.82 -32.54
C ALA A 593 -11.23 2.70 -32.32
N SER A 594 -11.01 1.51 -32.89
CA SER A 594 -11.90 0.36 -32.73
C SER A 594 -11.95 -0.12 -31.28
N LEU A 595 -10.81 -0.18 -30.58
CA LEU A 595 -10.76 -0.51 -29.15
C LEU A 595 -11.41 0.57 -28.29
N GLN A 596 -11.17 1.86 -28.58
CA GLN A 596 -11.83 2.97 -27.89
C GLN A 596 -13.36 2.89 -28.04
N LEU A 597 -13.84 2.64 -29.25
CA LEU A 597 -15.26 2.45 -29.55
C LEU A 597 -15.84 1.25 -28.79
N ALA A 598 -15.15 0.11 -28.79
CA ALA A 598 -15.58 -1.09 -28.07
C ALA A 598 -15.71 -0.82 -26.55
N VAL A 599 -14.70 -0.17 -25.95
CA VAL A 599 -14.73 0.22 -24.53
C VAL A 599 -15.86 1.22 -24.25
N LEU A 600 -16.05 2.22 -25.12
CA LEU A 600 -17.11 3.22 -25.01
C LEU A 600 -18.49 2.55 -25.04
N LEU A 601 -18.72 1.64 -25.99
CA LEU A 601 -19.99 0.93 -26.14
C LEU A 601 -20.24 -0.05 -24.98
N ALA A 602 -19.22 -0.78 -24.53
CA ALA A 602 -19.34 -1.65 -23.35
C ALA A 602 -19.72 -0.85 -22.10
N LYS A 603 -19.20 0.37 -21.96
CA LYS A 603 -19.56 1.26 -20.86
C LYS A 603 -20.96 1.85 -21.01
N ARG A 604 -21.29 2.36 -22.19
CA ARG A 604 -22.58 3.02 -22.48
C ARG A 604 -23.76 2.06 -22.42
N PHE A 605 -23.57 0.84 -22.91
CA PHE A 605 -24.55 -0.23 -22.88
C PHE A 605 -24.17 -1.29 -21.85
N ALA A 606 -23.65 -0.86 -20.69
CA ALA A 606 -23.29 -1.76 -19.61
C ALA A 606 -24.51 -2.55 -19.13
N GLN A 607 -25.57 -1.82 -18.75
CA GLN A 607 -26.82 -2.40 -18.26
C GLN A 607 -27.54 -3.20 -19.36
N PRO A 608 -28.16 -4.35 -19.01
CA PRO A 608 -28.99 -5.12 -19.93
C PRO A 608 -30.14 -4.24 -20.45
N CYS A 609 -30.23 -4.09 -21.77
CA CYS A 609 -31.25 -3.28 -22.43
C CYS A 609 -32.52 -4.09 -22.78
N TRP A 610 -32.53 -5.39 -22.49
CA TRP A 610 -33.58 -6.32 -22.86
C TRP A 610 -33.60 -7.52 -21.89
N PRO A 611 -34.72 -8.27 -21.78
CA PRO A 611 -34.92 -9.27 -20.72
C PRO A 611 -34.28 -10.65 -20.95
N GLY A 612 -33.62 -10.90 -22.08
CA GLY A 612 -33.00 -12.20 -22.35
C GLY A 612 -31.54 -12.32 -21.91
N PRO A 613 -30.82 -13.37 -22.37
CA PRO A 613 -29.45 -13.64 -21.93
C PRO A 613 -28.49 -12.45 -22.13
N ASP A 614 -27.87 -12.00 -21.04
CA ASP A 614 -26.99 -10.83 -21.01
C ASP A 614 -25.85 -10.92 -22.05
N ILE A 615 -25.35 -12.12 -22.32
CA ILE A 615 -24.28 -12.37 -23.30
C ILE A 615 -24.68 -11.96 -24.73
N LEU A 616 -25.95 -12.08 -25.13
CA LEU A 616 -26.39 -11.76 -26.49
C LEU A 616 -26.26 -10.25 -26.79
N GLN A 617 -26.46 -9.40 -25.79
CA GLN A 617 -26.19 -7.96 -25.93
C GLN A 617 -24.71 -7.72 -26.20
N THR A 618 -23.81 -8.44 -25.50
CA THR A 618 -22.38 -8.30 -25.77
C THR A 618 -22.02 -8.86 -27.15
N LEU A 619 -22.62 -9.97 -27.58
CA LEU A 619 -22.39 -10.53 -28.91
C LEU A 619 -22.83 -9.56 -30.01
N ALA A 620 -23.96 -8.87 -29.84
CA ALA A 620 -24.41 -7.84 -30.78
C ALA A 620 -23.44 -6.64 -30.83
N LEU A 621 -23.03 -6.12 -29.66
CA LEU A 621 -22.03 -5.04 -29.57
C LEU A 621 -20.69 -5.47 -30.18
N GLY A 622 -20.29 -6.70 -29.89
CA GLY A 622 -19.09 -7.33 -30.40
C GLY A 622 -19.11 -7.43 -31.91
N ALA A 623 -20.16 -8.00 -32.49
CA ALA A 623 -20.35 -8.10 -33.94
C ALA A 623 -20.28 -6.72 -34.62
N PHE A 624 -20.91 -5.70 -34.01
CA PHE A 624 -20.80 -4.32 -34.50
C PHE A 624 -19.35 -3.79 -34.46
N CYS A 625 -18.64 -3.98 -33.34
CA CYS A 625 -17.24 -3.54 -33.20
C CYS A 625 -16.30 -4.28 -34.17
N SER A 626 -16.50 -5.58 -34.36
CA SER A 626 -15.76 -6.35 -35.37
C SER A 626 -16.06 -5.89 -36.79
N GLY A 627 -17.32 -5.62 -37.12
CA GLY A 627 -17.70 -5.06 -38.43
C GLY A 627 -17.02 -3.70 -38.67
N PHE A 628 -16.98 -2.83 -37.66
CA PHE A 628 -16.28 -1.55 -37.72
C PHE A 628 -14.77 -1.72 -37.96
N PHE A 629 -14.14 -2.65 -37.23
CA PHE A 629 -12.72 -2.97 -37.43
C PHE A 629 -12.44 -3.50 -38.85
N VAL A 630 -13.22 -4.48 -39.31
CA VAL A 630 -13.09 -5.10 -40.64
C VAL A 630 -13.29 -4.07 -41.75
N LEU A 631 -14.26 -3.15 -41.60
CA LEU A 631 -14.50 -2.11 -42.59
C LEU A 631 -13.27 -1.20 -42.77
N GLY A 632 -12.64 -0.76 -41.68
CA GLY A 632 -11.43 0.06 -41.79
C GLY A 632 -10.23 -0.72 -42.30
N ALA A 633 -10.07 -1.99 -41.93
CA ALA A 633 -9.05 -2.85 -42.51
C ALA A 633 -9.22 -2.99 -44.03
N TYR A 634 -10.46 -3.17 -44.50
CA TYR A 634 -10.79 -3.20 -45.92
C TYR A 634 -10.50 -1.86 -46.62
N ILE A 635 -10.84 -0.72 -46.01
CA ILE A 635 -10.52 0.60 -46.59
C ILE A 635 -9.01 0.81 -46.66
N ALA A 636 -8.28 0.52 -45.57
CA ALA A 636 -6.82 0.65 -45.48
C ALA A 636 -6.13 -0.12 -46.60
N PHE A 637 -6.62 -1.31 -46.86
CA PHE A 637 -6.18 -2.17 -47.94
C PHE A 637 -6.41 -1.57 -49.33
N GLN A 638 -7.62 -1.07 -49.61
CA GLN A 638 -7.94 -0.42 -50.89
C GLN A 638 -7.09 0.85 -51.13
N VAL A 639 -6.90 1.68 -50.11
CA VAL A 639 -6.09 2.90 -50.26
C VAL A 639 -4.60 2.60 -50.41
N SER A 640 -4.10 1.51 -49.79
CA SER A 640 -2.71 1.06 -49.90
C SER A 640 -2.38 0.51 -51.28
N SER A 641 -3.37 -0.09 -51.98
CA SER A 641 -3.22 -0.44 -53.41
C SER A 641 -3.28 0.76 -54.35
N GLY A 642 -3.81 1.91 -53.88
CA GLY A 642 -4.04 3.10 -54.69
C GLY A 642 -2.82 4.01 -54.80
N SER A 643 -2.72 5.00 -53.91
CA SER A 643 -1.65 6.00 -53.93
C SER A 643 -1.21 6.37 -52.52
N VAL A 644 0.01 6.92 -52.41
CA VAL A 644 0.52 7.44 -51.12
C VAL A 644 -0.41 8.51 -50.56
N ALA A 645 -0.93 9.40 -51.41
CA ALA A 645 -1.86 10.46 -50.99
C ALA A 645 -3.15 9.89 -50.38
N ALA A 646 -3.73 8.85 -51.00
CA ALA A 646 -4.91 8.18 -50.46
C ALA A 646 -4.62 7.48 -49.12
N SER A 647 -3.44 6.84 -49.01
CA SER A 647 -2.99 6.17 -47.78
C SER A 647 -2.79 7.17 -46.62
N VAL A 648 -2.20 8.33 -46.90
CA VAL A 648 -2.03 9.41 -45.92
C VAL A 648 -3.38 10.02 -45.53
N ALA A 649 -4.28 10.25 -46.49
CA ALA A 649 -5.62 10.75 -46.21
C ALA A 649 -6.41 9.81 -45.29
N TRP A 650 -6.29 8.49 -45.49
CA TRP A 650 -6.84 7.49 -44.59
C TRP A 650 -6.25 7.56 -43.18
N ALA A 651 -4.93 7.67 -43.05
CA ALA A 651 -4.29 7.82 -41.74
C ALA A 651 -4.76 9.08 -41.00
N VAL A 652 -4.91 10.21 -41.70
CA VAL A 652 -5.45 11.46 -41.13
C VAL A 652 -6.91 11.26 -40.67
N PHE A 653 -7.73 10.59 -41.47
CA PHE A 653 -9.11 10.28 -41.10
C PHE A 653 -9.18 9.37 -39.85
N ALA A 654 -8.38 8.30 -39.81
CA ALA A 654 -8.29 7.39 -38.67
C ALA A 654 -7.81 8.12 -37.41
N PHE A 655 -6.85 9.04 -37.53
CA PHE A 655 -6.43 9.91 -36.42
C PHE A 655 -7.58 10.79 -35.92
N GLY A 656 -8.34 11.40 -36.82
CA GLY A 656 -9.54 12.17 -36.48
C GLY A 656 -10.57 11.33 -35.71
N MET A 657 -10.75 10.06 -36.07
CA MET A 657 -11.62 9.14 -35.34
C MET A 657 -11.12 8.83 -33.92
N VAL A 658 -9.81 8.64 -33.73
CA VAL A 658 -9.22 8.47 -32.38
C VAL A 658 -9.50 9.71 -31.51
N GLN A 659 -9.31 10.92 -32.04
CA GLN A 659 -9.57 12.15 -31.30
C GLN A 659 -11.06 12.33 -30.98
N LEU A 660 -11.93 12.04 -31.95
CA LEU A 660 -13.38 12.11 -31.78
C LEU A 660 -13.86 11.20 -30.65
N LEU A 661 -13.43 9.93 -30.67
CA LEU A 661 -13.83 8.93 -29.68
C LEU A 661 -13.28 9.24 -28.28
N ASP A 662 -12.08 9.80 -28.18
CA ASP A 662 -11.51 10.22 -26.89
C ASP A 662 -12.26 11.41 -26.28
N CYS A 663 -12.84 12.28 -27.11
CA CYS A 663 -13.65 13.43 -26.69
C CYS A 663 -15.09 13.07 -26.30
N LEU A 664 -15.63 11.92 -26.72
CA LEU A 664 -17.03 11.59 -26.44
C LEU A 664 -17.30 11.40 -24.94
N PRO A 665 -18.35 12.06 -24.39
CA PRO A 665 -18.72 11.90 -22.99
C PRO A 665 -19.39 10.54 -22.74
N PHE A 666 -19.28 10.08 -21.49
CA PHE A 666 -19.79 8.79 -21.00
C PHE A 666 -21.33 8.68 -21.05
N ASN A 667 -22.08 9.79 -20.95
CA ASN A 667 -23.54 9.75 -20.90
C ASN A 667 -24.22 10.97 -21.57
N ARG A 668 -25.39 10.75 -22.19
CA ARG A 668 -26.46 11.77 -22.21
C ARG A 668 -27.08 11.71 -20.82
N SER A 669 -27.03 12.79 -20.04
CA SER A 669 -27.92 12.90 -18.89
C SER A 669 -29.36 12.71 -19.41
N LYS A 670 -30.03 11.64 -18.96
CA LYS A 670 -31.50 11.58 -18.95
C LYS A 670 -32.06 12.26 -17.69
N THR A 671 -31.29 13.14 -17.09
CA THR A 671 -31.70 14.10 -16.06
C THR A 671 -31.43 15.48 -16.62
N GLY A 672 -32.29 15.88 -17.56
CA GLY A 672 -32.49 17.26 -17.99
C GLY A 672 -33.90 17.67 -17.58
N GLY A 673 -34.20 17.52 -16.29
CA GLY A 673 -35.08 18.44 -15.58
C GLY A 673 -34.15 19.20 -14.64
N GLU A 674 -34.04 20.50 -14.88
CA GLU A 674 -33.38 21.52 -14.02
C GLU A 674 -31.85 21.41 -13.85
N GLU A 675 -31.13 22.00 -14.80
CA GLU A 675 -30.20 23.16 -14.65
C GLU A 675 -29.26 23.28 -15.87
#